data_AF-A0A951SUB5-F1
#
_entry.id   AF-A0A951SUB5-F1
#
_cell.length_a   1.000
_cell.length_b   1.000
_cell.length_c   1.000
_cell.angle_alpha   90.00
_cell.angle_beta   90.00
_cell.angle_gamma   90.00
#
_symmetry.space_group_name_H-M   'P 1'
#
loop_
_entity.id
_entity.type
_entity.pdbx_description
1 polymer ?
#
loop_
_entity_poly.entity_id
_entity_poly.type
_entity_poly.pdbx_seq_one_letter_code
_entity_poly.pdbx_strand_id
1 'polypeptide(L)'
;MAYKKTNYLPHVDGLRAVAVIGVLLFHLDIPFVTGGYVGVDVFFVISGFLITRLLIDEFERTGTIRFRNFYWRRIRRLVPALLAVLITSGIVGALILSPAPFARFAQSVLTTIFSVSNILFWSQSGYFDSAAQSKPLLHTWSLSVEEQFYLFWPLILFLFLKFHRRWLTILAVVILAYISVRLNREFADGRVELIAGYSSWLDSKIQDSYSTLFYWLPFRVYELMIGALTAFVMKTEKLQLLPFKNWLYDFLFVAGLLMILSSFYFFNDKMLFPEYPGFLPCVGSAFIIYSGDRAKSAIMLRWKPIVGIGLISYSLYLIHWPLIVFWIEIQSIGTGFRFPLIESAKIIIFILSILLAYVSYRFVEQPFRKSTAFLTIRSKIIFALIPIILVALSVNVINSNGWKWRASHQLVADDDILNVIEGDPKIQWDIGTINFEAVYTGIPADIILIGDSHAEHYGSGFYLGWTHYARLSLHNSSKPGCFQLPGVSAMDTFWSKNLEVQCPIIFAQSVEKIKSSHQPLVILSQSWLGQLGSSFLIDENGKRIERAITVNDIFLKIRLLKEMIKPSLLIVIGESHHVNVNLYDLITRPNFARWIVKAPKGLIKTTPLDESFREFNNKLAQAAKEDGYLFLDPMSVLCDDKVCHNFDQDGHLLFADSNHFNYYGSRYVIRAFLPELKKLRPTNH
;
A
#
# COMPACT_ATOMS: atom_id res chain seq x y z
N MET A 1 -0.02 -1.33 -53.78
CA MET A 1 -1.35 -1.32 -53.13
C MET A 1 -1.34 -0.34 -51.97
N ALA A 2 -1.97 0.82 -52.13
CA ALA A 2 -2.06 1.83 -51.09
C ALA A 2 -3.02 1.36 -49.98
N TYR A 3 -2.52 1.30 -48.75
CA TYR A 3 -3.26 0.86 -47.57
C TYR A 3 -4.39 1.83 -47.26
N LYS A 4 -5.66 1.38 -47.26
CA LYS A 4 -6.80 2.16 -46.74
C LYS A 4 -6.56 2.40 -45.25
N LYS A 5 -6.24 3.63 -44.88
CA LYS A 5 -5.89 4.06 -43.51
C LYS A 5 -7.12 3.87 -42.62
N THR A 6 -6.99 3.17 -41.49
CA THR A 6 -8.05 3.16 -40.46
C THR A 6 -8.31 4.60 -40.02
N ASN A 7 -9.54 5.09 -40.13
CA ASN A 7 -9.89 6.48 -39.78
C ASN A 7 -9.50 6.78 -38.32
N TYR A 8 -8.69 7.83 -38.16
CA TYR A 8 -8.26 8.35 -36.86
C TYR A 8 -9.47 8.95 -36.11
N LEU A 9 -9.57 8.68 -34.80
CA LEU A 9 -10.66 9.15 -33.93
C LEU A 9 -10.14 10.13 -32.86
N PRO A 10 -10.17 11.45 -33.09
CA PRO A 10 -9.62 12.43 -32.16
C PRO A 10 -10.34 12.44 -30.80
N HIS A 11 -11.66 12.21 -30.77
CA HIS A 11 -12.44 12.19 -29.54
C HIS A 11 -12.05 11.06 -28.59
N VAL A 12 -11.49 9.95 -29.10
CA VAL A 12 -10.98 8.85 -28.26
C VAL A 12 -9.70 9.27 -27.55
N ASP A 13 -8.83 10.06 -28.20
CA ASP A 13 -7.67 10.64 -27.51
C ASP A 13 -8.15 11.70 -26.49
N GLY A 14 -9.16 12.51 -26.82
CA GLY A 14 -9.76 13.41 -25.83
C GLY A 14 -10.37 12.69 -24.62
N LEU A 15 -10.99 11.53 -24.81
CA LEU A 15 -11.48 10.69 -23.71
C LEU A 15 -10.33 10.17 -22.84
N ARG A 16 -9.19 9.81 -23.42
CA ARG A 16 -7.97 9.48 -22.65
C ARG A 16 -7.47 10.64 -21.80
N ALA A 17 -7.61 11.87 -22.30
CA ALA A 17 -7.24 13.06 -21.55
C ALA A 17 -8.10 13.22 -20.30
N VAL A 18 -9.42 13.06 -20.44
CA VAL A 18 -10.36 13.07 -19.29
C VAL A 18 -9.98 12.00 -18.27
N ALA A 19 -9.72 10.77 -18.74
CA ALA A 19 -9.34 9.65 -17.89
C ALA A 19 -8.04 9.90 -17.11
N VAL A 20 -6.94 10.28 -17.78
CA VAL A 20 -5.64 10.48 -17.11
C VAL A 20 -5.65 11.68 -16.16
N ILE A 21 -6.38 12.76 -16.50
CA ILE A 21 -6.50 13.92 -15.62
C ILE A 21 -7.32 13.56 -14.39
N GLY A 22 -8.41 12.79 -14.54
CA GLY A 22 -9.15 12.26 -13.39
C GLY A 22 -8.25 11.47 -12.44
N VAL A 23 -7.46 10.53 -12.98
CA VAL A 23 -6.50 9.72 -12.21
C VAL A 23 -5.45 10.60 -11.52
N LEU A 24 -4.89 11.60 -12.22
CA LEU A 24 -3.89 12.49 -11.67
C LEU A 24 -4.45 13.33 -10.51
N LEU A 25 -5.62 13.92 -10.68
CA LEU A 25 -6.26 14.75 -9.64
C LEU A 25 -6.68 13.92 -8.44
N PHE A 26 -7.11 12.67 -8.64
CA PHE A 26 -7.36 11.72 -7.55
C PHE A 26 -6.11 11.46 -6.72
N HIS A 27 -4.98 11.10 -7.34
CA HIS A 27 -3.74 10.83 -6.60
C HIS A 27 -3.08 12.09 -6.00
N LEU A 28 -3.56 13.28 -6.36
CA LEU A 28 -3.17 14.55 -5.72
C LEU A 28 -4.11 14.94 -4.56
N ASP A 29 -5.06 14.08 -4.19
CA ASP A 29 -6.04 14.32 -3.13
C ASP A 29 -6.80 15.65 -3.33
N ILE A 30 -7.32 15.86 -4.54
CA ILE A 30 -8.18 17.02 -4.85
C ILE A 30 -9.60 16.74 -4.35
N PRO A 31 -10.18 17.56 -3.44
CA PRO A 31 -11.42 17.24 -2.72
C PRO A 31 -12.64 16.90 -3.58
N PHE A 32 -12.71 17.39 -4.82
CA PHE A 32 -13.86 17.19 -5.72
C PHE A 32 -13.66 16.07 -6.75
N VAL A 33 -12.55 15.32 -6.67
CA VAL A 33 -12.18 14.25 -7.61
C VAL A 33 -11.80 12.97 -6.86
N THR A 34 -12.58 12.62 -5.83
CA THR A 34 -12.36 11.45 -4.97
C THR A 34 -12.53 10.12 -5.71
N GLY A 35 -13.26 10.12 -6.82
CA GLY A 35 -13.50 8.95 -7.67
C GLY A 35 -12.61 8.86 -8.90
N GLY A 36 -11.58 9.71 -9.03
CA GLY A 36 -10.79 9.80 -10.27
C GLY A 36 -10.01 8.53 -10.63
N TYR A 37 -9.82 7.59 -9.68
CA TYR A 37 -9.24 6.26 -9.95
C TYR A 37 -9.99 5.47 -11.03
N VAL A 38 -11.30 5.72 -11.22
CA VAL A 38 -12.09 5.08 -12.29
C VAL A 38 -11.70 5.51 -13.70
N GLY A 39 -10.81 6.49 -13.85
CA GLY A 39 -10.19 6.76 -15.14
C GLY A 39 -9.44 5.54 -15.70
N VAL A 40 -8.99 4.61 -14.85
CA VAL A 40 -8.41 3.33 -15.29
C VAL A 40 -9.46 2.46 -16.01
N ASP A 41 -10.70 2.42 -15.54
CA ASP A 41 -11.81 1.70 -16.16
C ASP A 41 -12.14 2.26 -17.55
N VAL A 42 -12.08 3.60 -17.67
CA VAL A 42 -12.20 4.30 -18.96
C VAL A 42 -11.07 3.84 -19.91
N PHE A 43 -9.83 3.71 -19.41
CA PHE A 43 -8.72 3.17 -20.20
C PHE A 43 -8.97 1.72 -20.63
N PHE A 44 -9.49 0.85 -19.75
CA PHE A 44 -9.82 -0.53 -20.11
C PHE A 44 -10.87 -0.59 -21.23
N VAL A 45 -11.93 0.22 -21.17
CA VAL A 45 -12.91 0.30 -22.27
C VAL A 45 -12.25 0.77 -23.58
N ILE A 46 -11.42 1.82 -23.53
CA ILE A 46 -10.70 2.32 -24.70
C ILE A 46 -9.79 1.24 -25.29
N SER A 47 -9.10 0.48 -24.45
CA SER A 47 -8.19 -0.59 -24.86
C SER A 47 -8.95 -1.76 -25.47
N GLY A 48 -10.02 -2.22 -24.83
CA GLY A 48 -10.95 -3.21 -25.38
C GLY A 48 -11.46 -2.81 -26.76
N PHE A 49 -11.90 -1.56 -26.93
CA PHE A 49 -12.37 -1.02 -28.20
C PHE A 49 -11.28 -1.00 -29.28
N LEU A 50 -10.13 -0.39 -28.98
CA LEU A 50 -9.08 -0.18 -29.98
C LEU A 50 -8.40 -1.48 -30.41
N ILE A 51 -8.12 -2.39 -29.48
CA ILE A 51 -7.53 -3.69 -29.84
C ILE A 51 -8.51 -4.47 -30.72
N THR A 52 -9.76 -4.58 -30.29
CA THR A 52 -10.77 -5.36 -31.00
C THR A 52 -11.01 -4.79 -32.40
N ARG A 53 -11.17 -3.47 -32.53
CA ARG A 53 -11.33 -2.82 -33.83
C ARG A 53 -10.15 -3.07 -34.76
N LEU A 54 -8.91 -2.93 -34.26
CA LEU A 54 -7.70 -3.15 -35.06
C LEU A 54 -7.58 -4.59 -35.57
N LEU A 55 -7.93 -5.56 -34.73
CA LEU A 55 -7.87 -6.98 -35.09
C LEU A 55 -8.98 -7.37 -36.08
N ILE A 56 -10.20 -6.86 -35.89
CA ILE A 56 -11.30 -7.02 -36.85
C ILE A 56 -10.90 -6.40 -38.20
N ASP A 57 -10.40 -5.16 -38.21
CA ASP A 57 -9.94 -4.47 -39.42
C ASP A 57 -8.84 -5.27 -40.16
N GLU A 58 -7.92 -5.90 -39.42
CA GLU A 58 -6.85 -6.72 -40.00
C GLU A 58 -7.39 -8.04 -40.58
N PHE A 59 -8.30 -8.69 -39.85
CA PHE A 59 -8.92 -9.94 -40.27
C PHE A 59 -9.83 -9.74 -41.49
N GLU A 60 -10.72 -8.74 -41.49
CA GLU A 60 -11.58 -8.40 -42.63
C GLU A 60 -10.77 -8.12 -43.90
N ARG A 61 -9.57 -7.53 -43.75
CA ARG A 61 -8.70 -7.18 -44.88
C ARG A 61 -7.82 -8.34 -45.37
N THR A 62 -7.40 -9.25 -44.49
CA THR A 62 -6.36 -10.24 -44.82
C THR A 62 -6.76 -11.70 -44.59
N GLY A 63 -7.96 -11.95 -44.06
CA GLY A 63 -8.44 -13.28 -43.69
C GLY A 63 -7.72 -13.93 -42.51
N THR A 64 -6.78 -13.22 -41.86
CA THR A 64 -5.98 -13.74 -40.75
C THR A 64 -5.49 -12.61 -39.83
N ILE A 65 -4.97 -12.96 -38.66
CA ILE A 65 -4.35 -12.02 -37.72
C ILE A 65 -2.84 -12.32 -37.64
N ARG A 66 -2.00 -11.32 -37.97
CA ARG A 66 -0.54 -11.49 -37.91
C ARG A 66 -0.03 -11.15 -36.51
N PHE A 67 -0.08 -12.12 -35.59
CA PHE A 67 0.32 -11.98 -34.19
C PHE A 67 1.66 -11.25 -33.99
N ARG A 68 2.71 -11.65 -34.72
CA ARG A 68 4.03 -11.00 -34.66
C ARG A 68 3.95 -9.49 -34.90
N ASN A 69 3.19 -9.06 -35.91
CA ASN A 69 3.06 -7.64 -36.25
C ASN A 69 2.20 -6.89 -35.23
N PHE A 70 1.22 -7.56 -34.62
CA PHE A 70 0.44 -7.01 -33.52
C PHE A 70 1.32 -6.74 -32.30
N TYR A 71 2.00 -7.76 -31.78
CA TYR A 71 2.84 -7.63 -30.58
C TYR A 71 3.98 -6.64 -30.79
N TRP A 72 4.62 -6.66 -31.97
CA TRP A 72 5.71 -5.74 -32.25
C TRP A 72 5.30 -4.27 -32.27
N ARG A 73 4.10 -3.96 -32.80
CA ARG A 73 3.54 -2.59 -32.74
C ARG A 73 3.25 -2.16 -31.31
N ARG A 74 2.85 -3.09 -30.44
CA ARG A 74 2.58 -2.82 -29.02
C ARG A 74 3.86 -2.61 -28.23
N ILE A 75 4.86 -3.48 -28.41
CA ILE A 75 6.18 -3.33 -27.79
C ILE A 75 6.79 -1.98 -28.12
N ARG A 76 6.81 -1.56 -29.40
CA ARG A 76 7.33 -0.25 -29.80
C ARG A 76 6.57 0.96 -29.26
N ARG A 77 5.34 0.75 -28.80
CA ARG A 77 4.49 1.80 -28.24
C ARG A 77 4.60 1.89 -26.72
N LEU A 78 4.61 0.75 -26.02
CA LEU A 78 4.44 0.69 -24.57
C LEU A 78 5.78 0.55 -23.83
N VAL A 79 6.61 -0.40 -24.27
CA VAL A 79 7.81 -0.83 -23.53
C VAL A 79 8.87 0.27 -23.39
N PRO A 80 9.19 1.11 -24.41
CA PRO A 80 10.23 2.13 -24.26
C PRO A 80 9.98 3.12 -23.12
N ALA A 81 8.76 3.66 -23.02
CA ALA A 81 8.43 4.61 -21.96
C ALA A 81 8.33 3.93 -20.60
N LEU A 82 7.84 2.68 -20.55
CA LEU A 82 7.83 1.87 -19.33
C LEU A 82 9.26 1.65 -18.81
N LEU A 83 10.18 1.18 -19.66
CA LEU A 83 11.58 0.96 -19.28
C LEU A 83 12.26 2.25 -18.81
N ALA A 84 11.99 3.38 -19.46
CA ALA A 84 12.52 4.67 -19.03
C ALA A 84 12.07 5.01 -17.60
N VAL A 85 10.79 4.80 -17.28
CA VAL A 85 10.24 5.04 -15.94
C VAL A 85 10.78 4.05 -14.91
N LEU A 86 10.94 2.77 -15.26
CA LEU A 86 11.55 1.78 -14.37
C LEU A 86 13.00 2.14 -14.04
N ILE A 87 13.77 2.58 -15.04
CA ILE A 87 15.17 3.01 -14.85
C ILE A 87 15.24 4.26 -13.98
N THR A 88 14.50 5.32 -14.33
CA THR A 88 14.55 6.58 -13.57
C THR A 88 14.05 6.38 -12.14
N SER A 89 12.97 5.63 -11.95
CA SER A 89 12.46 5.29 -10.62
C SER A 89 13.43 4.41 -9.85
N GLY A 90 14.15 3.50 -10.52
CA GLY A 90 15.19 2.68 -9.90
C GLY A 90 16.39 3.51 -9.44
N ILE A 91 16.81 4.49 -10.23
CA ILE A 91 17.87 5.43 -9.85
C ILE A 91 17.44 6.26 -8.64
N VAL A 92 16.25 6.88 -8.70
CA VAL A 92 15.72 7.68 -7.58
C VAL A 92 15.58 6.81 -6.33
N GLY A 93 14.97 5.63 -6.45
CA GLY A 93 14.82 4.67 -5.36
C GLY A 93 16.15 4.26 -4.74
N ALA A 94 17.18 3.98 -5.55
CA ALA A 94 18.51 3.65 -5.07
C ALA A 94 19.19 4.80 -4.31
N LEU A 95 18.81 6.04 -4.58
CA LEU A 95 19.36 7.22 -3.94
C LEU A 95 18.64 7.61 -2.64
N ILE A 96 17.35 7.28 -2.50
CA ILE A 96 16.52 7.77 -1.38
C ILE A 96 15.93 6.70 -0.48
N LEU A 97 15.62 5.51 -0.99
CA LEU A 97 14.95 4.46 -0.22
C LEU A 97 15.95 3.70 0.66
N SER A 98 15.54 3.41 1.90
CA SER A 98 16.23 2.46 2.77
C SER A 98 16.19 1.04 2.17
N PRO A 99 17.03 0.09 2.64
CA PRO A 99 17.19 -1.20 2.00
C PRO A 99 15.88 -1.99 1.83
N ALA A 100 15.07 -2.14 2.88
CA ALA A 100 13.84 -2.92 2.80
C ALA A 100 12.80 -2.36 1.80
N PRO A 101 12.44 -1.06 1.82
CA PRO A 101 11.61 -0.46 0.76
C PRO A 101 12.23 -0.58 -0.65
N PHE A 102 13.55 -0.51 -0.78
CA PHE A 102 14.21 -0.67 -2.07
C PHE A 102 14.15 -2.12 -2.60
N ALA A 103 14.23 -3.12 -1.72
CA ALA A 103 14.00 -4.52 -2.08
C ALA A 103 12.55 -4.76 -2.56
N ARG A 104 11.56 -4.19 -1.88
CA ARG A 104 10.15 -4.23 -2.31
C ARG A 104 9.91 -3.50 -3.64
N PHE A 105 10.60 -2.38 -3.86
CA PHE A 105 10.60 -1.69 -5.14
C PHE A 105 11.18 -2.58 -6.26
N ALA A 106 12.29 -3.29 -6.01
CA ALA A 106 12.87 -4.22 -6.97
C ALA A 106 11.93 -5.39 -7.32
N GLN A 107 11.17 -5.91 -6.35
CA GLN A 107 10.10 -6.90 -6.63
C GLN A 107 9.02 -6.30 -7.56
N SER A 108 8.66 -5.03 -7.34
CA SER A 108 7.70 -4.32 -8.20
C SER A 108 8.23 -4.12 -9.62
N VAL A 109 9.52 -3.80 -9.79
CA VAL A 109 10.17 -3.72 -11.11
C VAL A 109 10.13 -5.07 -11.81
N LEU A 110 10.55 -6.13 -11.12
CA LEU A 110 10.60 -7.49 -11.65
C LEU A 110 9.22 -7.94 -12.17
N THR A 111 8.20 -7.80 -11.33
CA THR A 111 6.82 -8.21 -11.68
C THR A 111 6.18 -7.32 -12.73
N THR A 112 6.54 -6.03 -12.80
CA THR A 112 6.12 -5.13 -13.88
C THR A 112 6.71 -5.55 -15.24
N ILE A 113 7.99 -5.97 -15.29
CA ILE A 113 8.63 -6.44 -16.54
C ILE A 113 7.92 -7.69 -17.08
N PHE A 114 7.42 -8.55 -16.21
CA PHE A 114 6.70 -9.77 -16.56
C PHE A 114 5.18 -9.58 -16.68
N SER A 115 4.66 -8.35 -16.56
CA SER A 115 3.23 -8.04 -16.65
C SER A 115 2.36 -8.78 -15.60
N VAL A 116 2.91 -8.95 -14.39
CA VAL A 116 2.25 -9.65 -13.26
C VAL A 116 2.28 -8.82 -11.97
N SER A 117 2.51 -7.51 -12.05
CA SER A 117 2.55 -6.64 -10.86
C SER A 117 1.20 -6.57 -10.14
N ASN A 118 0.08 -6.79 -10.84
CA ASN A 118 -1.24 -6.89 -10.21
C ASN A 118 -1.34 -8.05 -9.21
N ILE A 119 -0.66 -9.18 -9.47
CA ILE A 119 -0.63 -10.33 -8.55
C ILE A 119 0.22 -10.01 -7.31
N LEU A 120 1.36 -9.32 -7.50
CA LEU A 120 2.22 -8.90 -6.40
C LEU A 120 1.49 -7.95 -5.44
N PHE A 121 0.81 -6.94 -5.98
CA PHE A 121 0.16 -5.94 -5.15
C PHE A 121 -1.07 -6.53 -4.45
N TRP A 122 -1.82 -7.40 -5.13
CA TRP A 122 -2.88 -8.20 -4.52
C TRP A 122 -2.41 -8.97 -3.29
N SER A 123 -1.25 -9.63 -3.36
CA SER A 123 -0.76 -10.45 -2.24
C SER A 123 -0.14 -9.65 -1.08
N GLN A 124 -0.10 -8.32 -1.16
CA GLN A 124 0.62 -7.48 -0.19
C GLN A 124 -0.26 -6.49 0.56
N SER A 125 -1.27 -5.90 -0.08
CA SER A 125 -2.13 -4.88 0.53
C SER A 125 -3.35 -4.58 -0.35
N GLY A 126 -4.45 -4.12 0.25
CA GLY A 126 -5.54 -3.49 -0.48
C GLY A 126 -5.09 -2.22 -1.19
N TYR A 127 -5.74 -1.87 -2.31
CA TYR A 127 -5.33 -0.72 -3.13
C TYR A 127 -5.45 0.62 -2.41
N PHE A 128 -6.46 0.78 -1.56
CA PHE A 128 -6.72 2.01 -0.79
C PHE A 128 -5.99 2.03 0.56
N ASP A 129 -5.16 1.03 0.85
CA ASP A 129 -4.38 1.00 2.08
C ASP A 129 -3.22 1.98 2.04
N SER A 130 -2.88 2.54 3.21
CA SER A 130 -1.72 3.40 3.40
C SER A 130 -0.40 2.76 2.95
N ALA A 131 -0.28 1.44 3.17
CA ALA A 131 0.86 0.64 2.73
C ALA A 131 0.98 0.60 1.20
N ALA A 132 -0.14 0.59 0.46
CA ALA A 132 -0.13 0.62 -1.00
C ALA A 132 0.37 1.97 -1.52
N GLN A 133 -0.04 3.08 -0.88
CA GLN A 133 0.40 4.43 -1.23
C GLN A 133 1.92 4.64 -1.10
N SER A 134 2.64 3.73 -0.46
CA SER A 134 4.11 3.74 -0.37
C SER A 134 4.84 3.16 -1.57
N LYS A 135 4.15 2.46 -2.46
CA LYS A 135 4.78 1.68 -3.52
C LYS A 135 4.93 2.55 -4.77
N PRO A 136 6.16 2.93 -5.19
CA PRO A 136 6.34 3.88 -6.29
C PRO A 136 5.83 3.38 -7.64
N LEU A 137 5.65 2.06 -7.79
CA LEU A 137 5.16 1.42 -9.02
C LEU A 137 3.75 0.83 -8.86
N LEU A 138 2.99 1.22 -7.83
CA LEU A 138 1.67 0.64 -7.58
C LEU A 138 0.80 0.65 -8.84
N HIS A 139 0.63 1.81 -9.46
CA HIS A 139 -0.17 2.03 -10.68
C HIS A 139 0.12 1.07 -11.86
N THR A 140 1.25 0.34 -11.88
CA THR A 140 1.55 -0.63 -12.95
C THR A 140 0.65 -1.87 -12.90
N TRP A 141 -0.09 -2.07 -11.81
CA TRP A 141 -1.07 -3.16 -11.70
C TRP A 141 -2.07 -3.16 -12.87
N SER A 142 -2.57 -1.97 -13.23
CA SER A 142 -3.58 -1.83 -14.29
C SER A 142 -2.98 -2.12 -15.66
N LEU A 143 -1.72 -1.72 -15.87
CA LEU A 143 -0.95 -2.02 -17.07
C LEU A 143 -0.73 -3.53 -17.23
N SER A 144 -0.42 -4.24 -16.14
CA SER A 144 -0.31 -5.71 -16.16
C SER A 144 -1.61 -6.38 -16.60
N VAL A 145 -2.76 -5.94 -16.08
CA VAL A 145 -4.09 -6.42 -16.49
C VAL A 145 -4.35 -6.17 -17.98
N GLU A 146 -4.01 -4.96 -18.45
CA GLU A 146 -4.15 -4.58 -19.86
C GLU A 146 -3.22 -5.39 -20.79
N GLU A 147 -1.98 -5.62 -20.39
CA GLU A 147 -1.00 -6.42 -21.15
C GLU A 147 -1.38 -7.91 -21.20
N GLN A 148 -1.93 -8.46 -20.11
CA GLN A 148 -2.52 -9.80 -20.09
C GLN A 148 -3.66 -9.90 -21.10
N PHE A 149 -4.55 -8.91 -21.16
CA PHE A 149 -5.58 -8.84 -22.19
C PHE A 149 -4.98 -8.79 -23.60
N TYR A 150 -3.92 -8.01 -23.81
CA TYR A 150 -3.22 -7.94 -25.11
C TYR A 150 -2.59 -9.26 -25.53
N LEU A 151 -2.17 -10.09 -24.57
CA LEU A 151 -1.62 -11.41 -24.84
C LEU A 151 -2.70 -12.42 -25.26
N PHE A 152 -3.83 -12.48 -24.55
CA PHE A 152 -4.83 -13.51 -24.79
C PHE A 152 -5.89 -13.12 -25.83
N TRP A 153 -6.31 -11.86 -25.87
CA TRP A 153 -7.42 -11.42 -26.72
C TRP A 153 -7.24 -11.64 -28.22
N PRO A 154 -6.05 -11.38 -28.82
CA PRO A 154 -5.85 -11.66 -30.24
C PRO A 154 -6.06 -13.13 -30.61
N LEU A 155 -5.67 -14.06 -29.73
CA LEU A 155 -5.84 -15.49 -29.95
C LEU A 155 -7.31 -15.88 -29.86
N ILE A 156 -8.00 -15.44 -28.80
CA ILE A 156 -9.43 -15.68 -28.59
C ILE A 156 -10.23 -15.17 -29.80
N LEU A 157 -9.98 -13.91 -30.19
CA LEU A 157 -10.69 -13.28 -31.29
C LEU A 157 -10.41 -13.97 -32.64
N PHE A 158 -9.17 -14.37 -32.90
CA PHE A 158 -8.81 -15.12 -34.11
C PHE A 158 -9.58 -16.44 -34.23
N LEU A 159 -9.68 -17.22 -33.14
CA LEU A 159 -10.40 -18.48 -33.13
C LEU A 159 -11.87 -18.28 -33.48
N PHE A 160 -12.55 -17.31 -32.86
CA PHE A 160 -13.97 -17.05 -33.14
C PHE A 160 -14.24 -16.46 -34.52
N LEU A 161 -13.36 -15.60 -35.04
CA LEU A 161 -13.51 -15.04 -36.39
C LEU A 161 -13.31 -16.09 -37.49
N LYS A 162 -12.44 -17.10 -37.27
CA LYS A 162 -12.19 -18.19 -38.23
C LYS A 162 -13.44 -19.02 -38.55
N PHE A 163 -14.39 -19.12 -37.60
CA PHE A 163 -15.64 -19.83 -37.82
C PHE A 163 -16.66 -19.04 -38.66
N HIS A 164 -16.30 -17.86 -39.19
CA HIS A 164 -17.11 -16.99 -40.05
C HIS A 164 -18.48 -16.59 -39.47
N ARG A 165 -18.69 -16.84 -38.18
CA ARG A 165 -19.93 -16.54 -37.47
C ARG A 165 -19.67 -15.41 -36.49
N ARG A 166 -19.71 -14.18 -36.98
CA ARG A 166 -19.54 -12.96 -36.19
C ARG A 166 -20.43 -12.91 -34.94
N TRP A 167 -21.63 -13.50 -35.00
CA TRP A 167 -22.53 -13.61 -33.86
C TRP A 167 -21.99 -14.51 -32.73
N LEU A 168 -21.25 -15.58 -33.04
CA LEU A 168 -20.59 -16.43 -32.03
C LEU A 168 -19.50 -15.64 -31.30
N THR A 169 -18.77 -14.78 -32.02
CA THR A 169 -17.77 -13.90 -31.40
C THR A 169 -18.42 -12.91 -30.44
N ILE A 170 -19.52 -12.26 -30.87
CA ILE A 170 -20.29 -11.34 -30.01
C ILE A 170 -20.84 -12.09 -28.79
N LEU A 171 -21.41 -13.29 -28.99
CA LEU A 171 -21.90 -14.13 -27.90
C LEU A 171 -20.78 -14.47 -26.91
N ALA A 172 -19.60 -14.85 -27.39
CA ALA A 172 -18.45 -15.11 -26.52
C ALA A 172 -18.03 -13.88 -25.71
N VAL A 173 -18.00 -12.69 -26.33
CA VAL A 173 -17.72 -11.42 -25.63
C VAL A 173 -18.75 -11.15 -24.53
N VAL A 174 -20.05 -11.34 -24.83
CA VAL A 174 -21.15 -11.17 -23.87
C VAL A 174 -21.05 -12.18 -22.73
N ILE A 175 -20.74 -13.44 -23.03
CA ILE A 175 -20.55 -14.50 -22.02
C ILE A 175 -19.38 -14.17 -21.10
N LEU A 176 -18.23 -13.75 -21.66
CA LEU A 176 -17.06 -13.35 -20.86
C LEU A 176 -17.37 -12.15 -19.95
N ALA A 177 -18.07 -11.13 -20.48
CA ALA A 177 -18.51 -9.99 -19.69
C ALA A 177 -19.47 -10.43 -18.57
N TYR A 178 -20.45 -11.28 -18.89
CA TYR A 178 -21.41 -11.79 -17.93
C TYR A 178 -20.75 -12.62 -16.82
N ILE A 179 -19.83 -13.52 -17.16
CA ILE A 179 -19.07 -14.31 -16.19
C ILE A 179 -18.27 -13.38 -15.27
N SER A 180 -17.58 -12.38 -15.83
CA SER A 180 -16.80 -11.41 -15.05
C SER A 180 -17.67 -10.64 -14.06
N VAL A 181 -18.86 -10.19 -14.47
CA VAL A 181 -19.82 -9.48 -13.61
C VAL A 181 -20.42 -10.39 -12.55
N ARG A 182 -20.74 -11.64 -12.91
CA ARG A 182 -21.24 -12.64 -11.94
C ARG A 182 -20.17 -12.94 -10.90
N LEU A 183 -18.92 -13.19 -11.31
CA LEU A 183 -17.80 -13.37 -10.38
C LEU A 183 -17.63 -12.16 -9.46
N ASN A 184 -17.74 -10.95 -10.00
CA ASN A 184 -17.65 -9.73 -9.20
C ASN A 184 -18.73 -9.69 -8.09
N ARG A 185 -19.99 -9.98 -8.45
CA ARG A 185 -21.11 -10.03 -7.50
C ARG A 185 -20.99 -11.14 -6.47
N GLU A 186 -20.61 -12.35 -6.87
CA GLU A 186 -20.50 -13.47 -5.93
C GLU A 186 -19.36 -13.25 -4.91
N PHE A 187 -18.32 -12.48 -5.27
CA PHE A 187 -17.21 -12.12 -4.38
C PHE A 187 -17.45 -10.81 -3.61
N ALA A 188 -18.47 -10.02 -3.97
CA ALA A 188 -18.80 -8.74 -3.36
C ALA A 188 -19.30 -8.87 -1.90
N ASP A 189 -20.08 -9.92 -1.60
CA ASP A 189 -20.70 -10.14 -0.29
C ASP A 189 -19.74 -10.75 0.76
N GLY A 190 -18.45 -10.90 0.43
CA GLY A 190 -17.42 -11.45 1.34
C GLY A 190 -17.61 -12.93 1.70
N ARG A 191 -18.62 -13.62 1.15
CA ARG A 191 -18.81 -15.05 1.33
C ARG A 191 -17.91 -15.82 0.38
N VAL A 192 -16.73 -16.15 0.89
CA VAL A 192 -15.84 -17.17 0.34
C VAL A 192 -16.48 -18.57 0.50
N GLU A 193 -17.81 -18.75 0.64
CA GLU A 193 -18.43 -20.07 0.86
C GLU A 193 -18.10 -21.07 -0.26
N LEU A 194 -17.90 -20.60 -1.50
CA LEU A 194 -17.53 -21.45 -2.63
C LEU A 194 -16.11 -22.02 -2.54
N ILE A 195 -15.20 -21.37 -1.80
CA ILE A 195 -13.77 -21.74 -1.68
C ILE A 195 -13.41 -22.20 -0.26
N ALA A 196 -14.10 -21.69 0.77
CA ALA A 196 -13.94 -22.04 2.18
C ALA A 196 -14.22 -23.53 2.43
N GLY A 197 -15.06 -24.17 1.60
CA GLY A 197 -15.28 -25.62 1.62
C GLY A 197 -14.20 -26.46 0.93
N TYR A 198 -13.28 -25.86 0.17
CA TYR A 198 -12.34 -26.58 -0.71
C TYR A 198 -10.88 -26.55 -0.25
N SER A 199 -10.44 -25.50 0.47
CA SER A 199 -9.05 -25.40 0.94
C SER A 199 -8.84 -24.33 2.01
N SER A 200 -8.46 -24.75 3.22
CA SER A 200 -8.01 -23.88 4.31
C SER A 200 -6.76 -23.05 3.95
N TRP A 201 -5.98 -23.50 2.96
CA TRP A 201 -4.81 -22.77 2.46
C TRP A 201 -5.20 -21.53 1.63
N LEU A 202 -6.29 -21.59 0.83
CA LEU A 202 -6.78 -20.41 0.11
C LEU A 202 -7.42 -19.40 1.06
N ASP A 203 -8.14 -19.87 2.08
CA ASP A 203 -8.82 -19.02 3.07
C ASP A 203 -7.82 -18.16 3.86
N SER A 204 -6.68 -18.73 4.26
CA SER A 204 -5.59 -17.96 4.90
C SER A 204 -4.91 -16.92 4.00
N LYS A 205 -5.06 -17.02 2.67
CA LYS A 205 -4.45 -16.11 1.68
C LYS A 205 -5.43 -15.04 1.18
N ILE A 206 -6.73 -15.29 1.22
CA ILE A 206 -7.77 -14.32 0.86
C ILE A 206 -8.21 -13.59 2.15
N GLN A 207 -7.29 -12.82 2.73
CA GLN A 207 -7.59 -12.00 3.91
C GLN A 207 -8.45 -10.77 3.56
N ASP A 208 -8.39 -10.31 2.30
CA ASP A 208 -9.11 -9.12 1.83
C ASP A 208 -9.79 -9.37 0.46
N SER A 209 -11.12 -9.52 0.49
CA SER A 209 -11.96 -9.67 -0.70
C SER A 209 -11.94 -8.42 -1.59
N TYR A 210 -11.72 -7.22 -1.02
CA TYR A 210 -11.67 -5.96 -1.77
C TYR A 210 -10.43 -5.91 -2.68
N SER A 211 -9.24 -6.26 -2.15
CA SER A 211 -8.01 -6.35 -2.97
C SER A 211 -8.15 -7.32 -4.15
N THR A 212 -8.87 -8.42 -3.95
CA THR A 212 -9.07 -9.46 -4.96
C THR A 212 -9.88 -8.93 -6.14
N LEU A 213 -11.05 -8.33 -5.85
CA LEU A 213 -11.91 -7.73 -6.86
C LEU A 213 -11.21 -6.63 -7.67
N PHE A 214 -10.34 -5.87 -7.01
CA PHE A 214 -9.67 -4.71 -7.61
C PHE A 214 -8.48 -5.08 -8.52
N TYR A 215 -7.64 -6.05 -8.13
CA TYR A 215 -6.40 -6.35 -8.85
C TYR A 215 -6.50 -7.48 -9.89
N TRP A 216 -7.47 -8.39 -9.76
CA TRP A 216 -7.53 -9.59 -10.60
C TRP A 216 -8.29 -9.37 -11.92
N LEU A 217 -7.64 -9.72 -13.03
CA LEU A 217 -8.20 -9.62 -14.38
C LEU A 217 -9.60 -10.27 -14.53
N PRO A 218 -9.87 -11.50 -14.03
CA PRO A 218 -11.18 -12.13 -14.19
C PRO A 218 -12.38 -11.27 -13.72
N PHE A 219 -12.21 -10.45 -12.68
CA PHE A 219 -13.28 -9.60 -12.13
C PHE A 219 -13.45 -8.28 -12.88
N ARG A 220 -12.48 -7.90 -13.72
CA ARG A 220 -12.46 -6.62 -14.47
C ARG A 220 -12.54 -6.79 -15.99
N VAL A 221 -12.53 -8.04 -16.48
CA VAL A 221 -12.66 -8.36 -17.91
C VAL A 221 -13.88 -7.71 -18.54
N TYR A 222 -14.99 -7.55 -17.80
CA TYR A 222 -16.19 -6.91 -18.33
C TYR A 222 -15.94 -5.49 -18.88
N GLU A 223 -15.03 -4.72 -18.26
CA GLU A 223 -14.66 -3.36 -18.67
C GLU A 223 -14.04 -3.38 -20.09
N LEU A 224 -13.09 -4.30 -20.30
CA LEU A 224 -12.46 -4.55 -21.61
C LEU A 224 -13.50 -5.07 -22.63
N MET A 225 -14.43 -5.93 -22.19
CA MET A 225 -15.46 -6.50 -23.06
C MET A 225 -16.49 -5.45 -23.51
N ILE A 226 -16.86 -4.48 -22.67
CA ILE A 226 -17.72 -3.34 -23.06
C ILE A 226 -17.06 -2.56 -24.22
N GLY A 227 -15.75 -2.33 -24.14
CA GLY A 227 -14.96 -1.77 -25.23
C GLY A 227 -15.02 -2.63 -26.50
N ALA A 228 -14.78 -3.93 -26.36
CA ALA A 228 -14.83 -4.87 -27.48
C ALA A 228 -16.22 -4.91 -28.16
N LEU A 229 -17.31 -4.93 -27.39
CA LEU A 229 -18.68 -4.85 -27.89
C LEU A 229 -18.92 -3.55 -28.67
N THR A 230 -18.43 -2.42 -28.14
CA THR A 230 -18.52 -1.12 -28.83
C THR A 230 -17.87 -1.17 -30.22
N ALA A 231 -16.74 -1.88 -30.36
CA ALA A 231 -16.10 -2.07 -31.67
C ALA A 231 -16.98 -2.88 -32.64
N PHE A 232 -17.63 -3.96 -32.17
CA PHE A 232 -18.55 -4.75 -33.00
C PHE A 232 -19.80 -3.95 -33.41
N VAL A 233 -20.37 -3.17 -32.50
CA VAL A 233 -21.51 -2.29 -32.76
C VAL A 233 -21.15 -1.27 -33.84
N MET A 234 -20.02 -0.57 -33.68
CA MET A 234 -19.55 0.40 -34.67
C MET A 234 -19.25 -0.23 -36.03
N LYS A 235 -18.93 -1.52 -36.08
CA LYS A 235 -18.66 -2.26 -37.33
C LYS A 235 -19.91 -2.85 -37.99
N THR A 236 -21.09 -2.70 -37.41
CA THR A 236 -22.31 -3.34 -37.93
C THR A 236 -23.01 -2.37 -38.88
N GLU A 237 -22.92 -2.64 -40.18
CA GLU A 237 -23.43 -1.75 -41.25
C GLU A 237 -24.92 -1.42 -41.07
N LYS A 238 -25.76 -2.41 -40.75
CA LYS A 238 -27.20 -2.21 -40.49
C LYS A 238 -27.47 -1.16 -39.41
N LEU A 239 -26.66 -1.14 -38.34
CA LEU A 239 -26.78 -0.17 -37.24
C LEU A 239 -26.30 1.24 -37.65
N GLN A 240 -25.39 1.35 -38.60
CA GLN A 240 -24.93 2.64 -39.13
C GLN A 240 -25.93 3.29 -40.10
N LEU A 241 -26.73 2.45 -40.78
CA LEU A 241 -27.79 2.83 -41.72
C LEU A 241 -29.11 3.20 -41.03
N LEU A 242 -29.25 2.92 -39.73
CA LEU A 242 -30.42 3.36 -38.97
C LEU A 242 -30.43 4.91 -38.91
N PRO A 243 -31.53 5.57 -39.34
CA PRO A 243 -31.62 7.02 -39.44
C PRO A 243 -31.90 7.63 -38.06
N PHE A 244 -30.99 7.45 -37.11
CA PHE A 244 -31.09 8.12 -35.82
C PHE A 244 -30.90 9.63 -36.02
N LYS A 245 -31.77 10.41 -35.37
CA LYS A 245 -31.66 11.86 -35.38
C LYS A 245 -30.37 12.30 -34.69
N ASN A 246 -29.74 13.36 -35.17
CA ASN A 246 -28.46 13.86 -34.65
C ASN A 246 -28.49 14.16 -33.14
N TRP A 247 -29.65 14.56 -32.59
CA TRP A 247 -29.81 14.83 -31.16
C TRP A 247 -29.55 13.59 -30.29
N LEU A 248 -29.77 12.38 -30.79
CA LEU A 248 -29.51 11.14 -30.03
C LEU A 248 -28.01 10.94 -29.83
N TYR A 249 -27.18 11.25 -30.83
CA TYR A 249 -25.73 11.18 -30.69
C TYR A 249 -25.22 12.23 -29.70
N ASP A 250 -25.75 13.45 -29.76
CA ASP A 250 -25.42 14.48 -28.77
C ASP A 250 -25.86 14.09 -27.35
N PHE A 251 -27.06 13.51 -27.22
CA PHE A 251 -27.56 13.00 -25.94
C PHE A 251 -26.66 11.89 -25.37
N LEU A 252 -26.34 10.86 -26.17
CA LEU A 252 -25.45 9.78 -25.73
C LEU A 252 -24.07 10.31 -25.35
N PHE A 253 -23.53 11.25 -26.12
CA PHE A 253 -22.23 11.86 -25.83
C PHE A 253 -22.23 12.60 -24.49
N VAL A 254 -23.22 13.47 -24.27
CA VAL A 254 -23.34 14.27 -23.03
C VAL A 254 -23.65 13.36 -21.84
N ALA A 255 -24.57 12.40 -22.00
CA ALA A 255 -24.88 11.42 -20.96
C ALA A 255 -23.61 10.64 -20.58
N GLY A 256 -22.85 10.15 -21.56
CA GLY A 256 -21.61 9.43 -21.29
C GLY A 256 -20.56 10.28 -20.57
N LEU A 257 -20.44 11.56 -20.93
CA LEU A 257 -19.53 12.49 -20.24
C LEU A 257 -19.99 12.74 -18.79
N LEU A 258 -21.28 12.96 -18.56
CA LEU A 258 -21.84 13.13 -17.23
C LEU A 258 -21.69 11.88 -16.37
N MET A 259 -21.83 10.68 -16.93
CA MET A 259 -21.59 9.42 -16.21
C MET A 259 -20.14 9.32 -15.71
N ILE A 260 -19.16 9.70 -16.53
CA ILE A 260 -17.75 9.70 -16.12
C ILE A 260 -17.48 10.78 -15.06
N LEU A 261 -17.92 12.02 -15.31
CA LEU A 261 -17.68 13.14 -14.39
C LEU A 261 -18.40 12.97 -13.04
N SER A 262 -19.60 12.38 -13.03
CA SER A 262 -20.30 12.03 -11.79
C SER A 262 -19.57 10.92 -11.03
N SER A 263 -19.01 9.92 -11.73
CA SER A 263 -18.17 8.90 -11.09
C SER A 263 -16.95 9.54 -10.41
N PHE A 264 -16.30 10.51 -11.05
CA PHE A 264 -15.17 11.24 -10.47
C PHE A 264 -15.53 12.02 -9.20
N TYR A 265 -16.75 12.57 -9.13
CA TYR A 265 -17.19 13.42 -8.04
C TYR A 265 -17.79 12.63 -6.86
N PHE A 266 -18.59 11.60 -7.13
CA PHE A 266 -19.36 10.90 -6.10
C PHE A 266 -18.70 9.61 -5.58
N PHE A 267 -17.82 8.97 -6.34
CA PHE A 267 -17.18 7.74 -5.88
C PHE A 267 -16.02 8.07 -4.92
N ASN A 268 -15.72 7.13 -4.02
CA ASN A 268 -14.68 7.28 -3.02
C ASN A 268 -14.10 5.92 -2.60
N ASP A 269 -13.05 5.96 -1.80
CA ASP A 269 -12.26 4.83 -1.28
C ASP A 269 -13.03 3.87 -0.35
N LYS A 270 -14.22 4.26 0.12
CA LYS A 270 -15.09 3.40 0.96
C LYS A 270 -16.06 2.55 0.16
N MET A 271 -16.18 2.81 -1.14
CA MET A 271 -17.11 2.09 -2.00
C MET A 271 -16.51 0.74 -2.43
N LEU A 272 -17.31 -0.32 -2.36
CA LEU A 272 -16.95 -1.61 -2.94
C LEU A 272 -16.82 -1.45 -4.46
N PHE A 273 -15.63 -1.70 -4.99
CA PHE A 273 -15.29 -1.43 -6.38
C PHE A 273 -14.44 -2.58 -6.96
N PRO A 274 -14.65 -3.04 -8.21
CA PRO A 274 -15.41 -2.42 -9.31
C PRO A 274 -16.78 -3.07 -9.58
N GLU A 275 -17.64 -3.20 -8.56
CA GLU A 275 -18.97 -3.84 -8.68
C GLU A 275 -19.97 -3.04 -9.56
N TYR A 276 -21.21 -2.84 -9.13
CA TYR A 276 -22.16 -1.99 -9.84
C TYR A 276 -21.63 -0.58 -10.17
N PRO A 277 -20.84 0.08 -9.31
CA PRO A 277 -20.31 1.41 -9.61
C PRO A 277 -19.41 1.44 -10.85
N GLY A 278 -18.64 0.38 -11.13
CA GLY A 278 -17.70 0.34 -12.25
C GLY A 278 -18.37 0.37 -13.63
N PHE A 279 -19.64 -0.05 -13.72
CA PHE A 279 -20.42 0.06 -14.97
C PHE A 279 -20.64 1.49 -15.43
N LEU A 280 -20.81 2.43 -14.50
CA LEU A 280 -21.14 3.82 -14.81
C LEU A 280 -20.07 4.48 -15.71
N PRO A 281 -18.77 4.50 -15.35
CA PRO A 281 -17.73 5.02 -16.22
C PRO A 281 -17.53 4.17 -17.49
N CYS A 282 -17.74 2.85 -17.42
CA CYS A 282 -17.55 1.98 -18.58
C CYS A 282 -18.60 2.19 -19.68
N VAL A 283 -19.88 2.23 -19.32
CA VAL A 283 -20.98 2.52 -20.25
C VAL A 283 -20.89 3.96 -20.76
N GLY A 284 -20.54 4.91 -19.88
CA GLY A 284 -20.31 6.29 -20.30
C GLY A 284 -19.20 6.41 -21.36
N SER A 285 -18.11 5.65 -21.18
CA SER A 285 -17.02 5.55 -22.16
C SER A 285 -17.49 4.95 -23.49
N ALA A 286 -18.29 3.88 -23.45
CA ALA A 286 -18.87 3.27 -24.65
C ALA A 286 -19.77 4.26 -25.43
N PHE A 287 -20.60 5.03 -24.71
CA PHE A 287 -21.45 6.06 -25.32
C PHE A 287 -20.64 7.15 -26.00
N ILE A 288 -19.58 7.66 -25.35
CA ILE A 288 -18.69 8.67 -25.94
C ILE A 288 -17.98 8.12 -27.19
N ILE A 289 -17.46 6.89 -27.13
CA ILE A 289 -16.75 6.26 -28.26
C ILE A 289 -17.70 6.11 -29.46
N TYR A 290 -18.91 5.58 -29.22
CA TYR A 290 -19.91 5.31 -30.26
C TYR A 290 -20.46 6.60 -30.89
N SER A 291 -20.84 7.57 -30.07
CA SER A 291 -21.49 8.80 -30.56
C SER A 291 -20.50 9.84 -31.07
N GLY A 292 -19.24 9.75 -30.66
CA GLY A 292 -18.26 10.83 -30.79
C GLY A 292 -17.85 11.17 -32.21
N ASP A 293 -18.20 10.39 -33.24
CA ASP A 293 -18.02 10.74 -34.67
C ASP A 293 -19.13 11.67 -35.20
N ARG A 294 -20.36 11.52 -34.68
CA ARG A 294 -21.56 12.22 -35.19
C ARG A 294 -22.05 13.35 -34.27
N ALA A 295 -21.77 13.27 -32.97
CA ALA A 295 -22.18 14.29 -31.99
C ALA A 295 -21.47 15.64 -32.26
N LYS A 296 -22.23 16.74 -32.23
CA LYS A 296 -21.69 18.11 -32.25
C LYS A 296 -20.96 18.42 -30.95
N SER A 297 -21.48 17.96 -29.82
CA SER A 297 -20.86 18.13 -28.49
C SER A 297 -19.46 17.50 -28.40
N ALA A 298 -19.14 16.54 -29.28
CA ALA A 298 -17.81 15.95 -29.37
C ALA A 298 -16.71 16.94 -29.74
N ILE A 299 -17.03 18.16 -30.20
CA ILE A 299 -16.05 19.22 -30.45
C ILE A 299 -15.18 19.51 -29.22
N MET A 300 -15.74 19.37 -28.02
CA MET A 300 -15.02 19.56 -26.74
C MET A 300 -13.85 18.58 -26.62
N LEU A 301 -14.07 17.29 -26.89
CA LEU A 301 -13.01 16.27 -26.82
C LEU A 301 -12.11 16.21 -28.06
N ARG A 302 -12.52 16.85 -29.16
CA ARG A 302 -11.70 16.98 -30.38
C ARG A 302 -10.79 18.21 -30.35
N TRP A 303 -10.91 19.07 -29.33
CA TRP A 303 -10.10 20.27 -29.20
C TRP A 303 -8.60 19.91 -29.07
N LYS A 304 -7.75 20.59 -29.85
CA LYS A 304 -6.34 20.19 -30.03
C LYS A 304 -5.55 20.08 -28.71
N PRO A 305 -5.70 20.99 -27.72
CA PRO A 305 -5.05 20.84 -26.41
C PRO A 305 -5.50 19.59 -25.64
N ILE A 306 -6.80 19.30 -25.61
CA ILE A 306 -7.35 18.09 -24.96
C ILE A 306 -6.82 16.83 -25.66
N VAL A 307 -6.85 16.80 -26.99
CA VAL A 307 -6.24 15.71 -27.78
C VAL A 307 -4.74 15.60 -27.48
N GLY A 308 -4.04 16.72 -27.31
CA GLY A 308 -2.61 16.77 -26.95
C GLY A 308 -2.32 16.05 -25.63
N ILE A 309 -3.13 16.31 -24.60
CA ILE A 309 -3.06 15.57 -23.32
C ILE A 309 -3.34 14.08 -23.56
N GLY A 310 -4.36 13.78 -24.38
CA GLY A 310 -4.70 12.42 -24.77
C GLY A 310 -3.57 11.64 -25.45
N LEU A 311 -2.75 12.34 -26.26
CA LEU A 311 -1.59 11.75 -26.94
C LEU A 311 -0.45 11.42 -25.98
N ILE A 312 -0.24 12.21 -24.92
CA ILE A 312 0.79 11.96 -23.90
C ILE A 312 0.28 11.13 -22.71
N SER A 313 -1.01 10.76 -22.70
CA SER A 313 -1.68 10.11 -21.56
C SER A 313 -0.97 8.88 -21.03
N TYR A 314 -0.35 8.06 -21.89
CA TYR A 314 0.41 6.90 -21.46
C TYR A 314 1.67 7.29 -20.67
N SER A 315 2.49 8.20 -21.20
CA SER A 315 3.65 8.73 -20.47
C SER A 315 3.26 9.44 -19.18
N LEU A 316 2.13 10.16 -19.18
CA LEU A 316 1.60 10.84 -18.01
C LEU A 316 1.17 9.83 -16.93
N TYR A 317 0.46 8.78 -17.32
CA TYR A 317 0.07 7.71 -16.42
C TYR A 317 1.28 7.01 -15.79
N LEU A 318 2.37 6.78 -16.54
CA LEU A 318 3.56 6.15 -15.98
C LEU A 318 4.36 7.05 -15.01
N ILE A 319 4.39 8.37 -15.26
CA ILE A 319 5.29 9.28 -14.53
C ILE A 319 4.66 9.85 -13.26
N HIS A 320 3.35 10.13 -13.29
CA HIS A 320 2.73 10.88 -12.19
C HIS A 320 2.85 10.19 -10.83
N TRP A 321 2.63 8.87 -10.79
CA TRP A 321 2.57 8.14 -9.52
C TRP A 321 3.95 8.00 -8.85
N PRO A 322 5.03 7.54 -9.53
CA PRO A 322 6.36 7.55 -8.94
C PRO A 322 6.77 8.95 -8.47
N LEU A 323 6.40 10.01 -9.20
CA LEU A 323 6.71 11.38 -8.83
C LEU A 323 6.03 11.78 -7.51
N ILE A 324 4.74 11.45 -7.35
CA ILE A 324 3.98 11.68 -6.11
C ILE A 324 4.59 10.90 -4.95
N VAL A 325 4.81 9.59 -5.13
CA VAL A 325 5.32 8.73 -4.06
C VAL A 325 6.72 9.15 -3.61
N PHE A 326 7.64 9.42 -4.55
CA PHE A 326 8.97 9.85 -4.18
C PHE A 326 8.99 11.24 -3.54
N TRP A 327 8.09 12.14 -3.92
CA TRP A 327 7.94 13.42 -3.23
C TRP A 327 7.55 13.21 -1.76
N ILE A 328 6.52 12.40 -1.51
CA ILE A 328 6.06 12.08 -0.15
C ILE A 328 7.18 11.40 0.64
N GLU A 329 7.87 10.43 0.03
CA GLU A 329 8.99 9.74 0.67
C GLU A 329 10.11 10.70 1.08
N ILE A 330 10.48 11.66 0.23
CA ILE A 330 11.52 12.66 0.55
C ILE A 330 11.10 13.54 1.74
N GLN A 331 9.84 13.97 1.78
CA GLN A 331 9.33 14.79 2.88
C GLN A 331 9.18 14.01 4.21
N SER A 332 9.08 12.68 4.12
CA SER A 332 8.93 11.81 5.29
C SER A 332 10.26 11.31 5.87
N ILE A 333 11.40 11.65 5.24
CA ILE A 333 12.72 11.21 5.69
C ILE A 333 13.00 11.75 7.09
N GLY A 334 13.24 10.84 8.03
CA GLY A 334 13.59 11.14 9.41
C GLY A 334 12.46 11.70 10.27
N THR A 335 11.26 11.90 9.74
CA THR A 335 10.13 12.39 10.53
C THR A 335 9.36 11.25 11.19
N GLY A 336 9.41 10.04 10.61
CA GLY A 336 8.59 8.91 11.03
C GLY A 336 7.10 9.04 10.66
N PHE A 337 6.70 10.17 10.07
CA PHE A 337 5.33 10.48 9.71
C PHE A 337 5.21 10.79 8.22
N ARG A 338 4.13 10.27 7.61
CA ARG A 338 3.73 10.62 6.26
C ARG A 338 2.90 11.88 6.29
N PHE A 339 3.38 12.92 5.61
CA PHE A 339 2.63 14.18 5.49
C PHE A 339 1.77 14.19 4.24
N PRO A 340 0.52 14.68 4.33
CA PRO A 340 -0.27 14.95 3.14
C PRO A 340 0.42 16.02 2.29
N LEU A 341 0.16 15.99 0.98
CA LEU A 341 0.68 17.00 0.08
C LEU A 341 0.10 18.38 0.42
N ILE A 342 0.96 19.35 0.70
CA ILE A 342 0.56 20.75 0.78
C ILE A 342 0.11 21.25 -0.60
N GLU A 343 -0.80 22.23 -0.63
CA GLU A 343 -1.42 22.72 -1.88
C GLU A 343 -0.40 23.20 -2.92
N SER A 344 0.69 23.85 -2.49
CA SER A 344 1.77 24.26 -3.40
C SER A 344 2.50 23.07 -4.04
N ALA A 345 2.71 21.98 -3.29
CA ALA A 345 3.31 20.76 -3.81
C ALA A 345 2.41 20.09 -4.84
N LYS A 346 1.08 20.06 -4.62
CA LYS A 346 0.12 19.50 -5.57
C LYS A 346 0.22 20.18 -6.94
N ILE A 347 0.27 21.52 -6.97
CA ILE A 347 0.41 22.31 -8.21
C ILE A 347 1.74 22.01 -8.92
N ILE A 348 2.85 21.96 -8.17
CA ILE A 348 4.18 21.67 -8.73
C ILE A 348 4.21 20.27 -9.34
N ILE A 349 3.73 19.26 -8.61
CA ILE A 349 3.70 17.86 -9.08
C ILE A 349 2.79 17.71 -10.32
N PHE A 350 1.64 18.40 -10.35
CA PHE A 350 0.74 18.40 -11.50
C PHE A 350 1.46 18.91 -12.76
N ILE A 351 2.10 20.08 -12.67
CA ILE A 351 2.83 20.69 -13.79
C ILE A 351 4.01 19.81 -14.21
N LEU A 352 4.81 19.35 -13.25
CA LEU A 352 5.97 18.48 -13.52
C LEU A 352 5.56 17.15 -14.18
N SER A 353 4.45 16.55 -13.75
CA SER A 353 3.92 15.32 -14.36
C SER A 353 3.65 15.52 -15.85
N ILE A 354 2.98 16.62 -16.23
CA ILE A 354 2.66 16.93 -17.62
C ILE A 354 3.93 17.23 -18.43
N LEU A 355 4.87 18.01 -17.88
CA LEU A 355 6.13 18.35 -18.56
C LEU A 355 6.98 17.12 -18.82
N LEU A 356 7.21 16.29 -17.79
CA LEU A 356 7.98 15.06 -17.90
C LEU A 356 7.30 14.04 -18.81
N ALA A 357 5.96 13.96 -18.78
CA ALA A 357 5.19 13.15 -19.72
C ALA A 357 5.39 13.60 -21.17
N TYR A 358 5.37 14.89 -21.43
CA TYR A 358 5.62 15.43 -22.77
C TYR A 358 7.06 15.13 -23.24
N VAL A 359 8.05 15.27 -22.37
CA VAL A 359 9.46 14.93 -22.66
C VAL A 359 9.57 13.44 -22.99
N SER A 360 9.03 12.56 -22.14
CA SER A 360 9.03 11.11 -22.37
C SER A 360 8.31 10.75 -23.67
N TYR A 361 7.13 11.32 -23.93
CA TYR A 361 6.42 11.12 -25.19
C TYR A 361 7.25 11.54 -26.40
N ARG A 362 7.85 12.75 -26.37
CA ARG A 362 8.57 13.32 -27.52
C ARG A 362 9.88 12.60 -27.82
N PHE A 363 10.65 12.24 -26.78
CA PHE A 363 12.02 11.75 -26.91
C PHE A 363 12.18 10.24 -26.65
N VAL A 364 11.21 9.59 -26.01
CA VAL A 364 11.24 8.14 -25.75
C VAL A 364 10.14 7.44 -26.55
N GLU A 365 8.88 7.82 -26.42
CA GLU A 365 7.78 7.09 -27.10
C GLU A 365 7.79 7.29 -28.63
N GLN A 366 7.80 8.55 -29.09
CA GLN A 366 7.64 8.87 -30.50
C GLN A 366 8.77 8.33 -31.40
N PRO A 367 10.06 8.35 -31.01
CA PRO A 367 11.13 7.79 -31.83
C PRO A 367 10.94 6.30 -32.07
N PHE A 368 10.55 5.53 -31.06
CA PHE A 368 10.34 4.08 -31.21
C PHE A 368 9.07 3.77 -32.01
N ARG A 369 8.05 4.63 -31.91
CA ARG A 369 6.79 4.50 -32.65
C ARG A 369 6.92 4.83 -34.14
N LYS A 370 7.69 5.85 -34.51
CA LYS A 370 7.77 6.39 -35.88
C LYS A 370 9.03 5.97 -36.65
N SER A 371 10.13 5.68 -35.97
CA SER A 371 11.43 5.53 -36.63
C SER A 371 11.65 4.14 -37.22
N THR A 372 12.21 4.12 -38.43
CA THR A 372 12.83 2.95 -39.06
C THR A 372 14.25 2.68 -38.53
N ALA A 373 14.87 3.61 -37.79
CA ALA A 373 16.22 3.42 -37.22
C ALA A 373 16.28 2.23 -36.24
N PHE A 374 15.13 1.89 -35.63
CA PHE A 374 14.95 0.69 -34.80
C PHE A 374 14.86 -0.63 -35.60
N LEU A 375 15.20 -0.59 -36.89
CA LEU A 375 15.32 -1.78 -37.75
C LEU A 375 16.72 -2.39 -37.72
N THR A 376 17.75 -1.65 -37.27
CA THR A 376 19.11 -2.19 -37.15
C THR A 376 19.17 -3.28 -36.07
N ILE A 377 20.00 -4.30 -36.29
CA ILE A 377 20.13 -5.41 -35.34
C ILE A 377 20.72 -4.95 -34.00
N ARG A 378 21.65 -3.98 -34.03
CA ARG A 378 22.27 -3.40 -32.83
C ARG A 378 21.23 -2.74 -31.92
N SER A 379 20.35 -1.89 -32.46
CA SER A 379 19.31 -1.23 -31.65
C SER A 379 18.32 -2.22 -31.04
N LYS A 380 17.99 -3.31 -31.75
CA LYS A 380 17.15 -4.39 -31.22
C LYS A 380 17.81 -5.15 -30.08
N ILE A 381 19.10 -5.46 -30.22
CA ILE A 381 19.88 -6.13 -29.17
C ILE A 381 19.94 -5.24 -27.92
N ILE A 382 20.32 -3.97 -28.06
CA ILE A 382 20.40 -3.03 -26.93
C ILE A 382 19.05 -2.96 -26.20
N PHE A 383 17.96 -2.81 -26.94
CA PHE A 383 16.63 -2.75 -26.34
C PHE A 383 16.20 -4.03 -25.65
N ALA A 384 16.60 -5.20 -26.17
CA ALA A 384 16.34 -6.48 -25.53
C ALA A 384 17.20 -6.69 -24.26
N LEU A 385 18.40 -6.12 -24.21
CA LEU A 385 19.30 -6.24 -23.05
C LEU A 385 18.83 -5.41 -21.85
N ILE A 386 18.18 -4.25 -22.06
CA ILE A 386 17.70 -3.39 -20.97
C ILE A 386 16.81 -4.14 -19.96
N PRO A 387 15.71 -4.81 -20.35
CA PRO A 387 14.89 -5.55 -19.39
C PRO A 387 15.66 -6.70 -18.73
N ILE A 388 16.58 -7.37 -19.44
CA ILE A 388 17.42 -8.44 -18.86
C ILE A 388 18.32 -7.88 -17.74
N ILE A 389 18.95 -6.71 -17.98
CA ILE A 389 19.76 -6.02 -16.98
C ILE A 389 18.90 -5.60 -15.80
N LEU A 390 17.71 -5.03 -16.03
CA LEU A 390 16.80 -4.67 -14.95
C LEU A 390 16.35 -5.87 -14.11
N VAL A 391 16.08 -7.02 -14.74
CA VAL A 391 15.79 -8.27 -14.04
C VAL A 391 16.98 -8.70 -13.19
N ALA A 392 18.19 -8.75 -13.77
CA ALA A 392 19.39 -9.14 -13.04
C ALA A 392 19.68 -8.22 -11.86
N LEU A 393 19.55 -6.90 -12.05
CA LEU A 393 19.68 -5.90 -10.99
C LEU A 393 18.60 -6.10 -9.92
N SER A 394 17.33 -6.28 -10.31
CA SER A 394 16.24 -6.47 -9.35
C SER A 394 16.43 -7.72 -8.50
N VAL A 395 16.82 -8.84 -9.11
CA VAL A 395 17.14 -10.09 -8.40
C VAL A 395 18.32 -9.88 -7.44
N ASN A 396 19.36 -9.18 -7.88
CA ASN A 396 20.50 -8.88 -7.02
C ASN A 396 20.11 -7.97 -5.83
N VAL A 397 19.29 -6.94 -6.06
CA VAL A 397 18.77 -6.07 -4.99
C VAL A 397 17.96 -6.89 -3.99
N ILE A 398 17.09 -7.79 -4.44
CA ILE A 398 16.28 -8.65 -3.57
C ILE A 398 17.17 -9.57 -2.74
N ASN A 399 18.07 -10.32 -3.38
CA ASN A 399 18.94 -11.29 -2.71
C ASN A 399 19.97 -10.65 -1.77
N SER A 400 20.28 -9.37 -1.97
CA SER A 400 21.16 -8.58 -1.08
C SER A 400 20.39 -7.77 -0.05
N ASN A 401 19.11 -8.08 0.17
CA ASN A 401 18.23 -7.41 1.13
C ASN A 401 18.21 -5.88 0.94
N GLY A 402 18.16 -5.44 -0.32
CA GLY A 402 17.98 -4.04 -0.68
C GLY A 402 19.27 -3.24 -0.86
N TRP A 403 20.40 -3.89 -1.20
CA TRP A 403 21.71 -3.24 -1.25
C TRP A 403 22.06 -2.54 0.07
N LYS A 404 22.14 -3.31 1.16
CA LYS A 404 22.50 -2.82 2.50
C LYS A 404 23.78 -1.95 2.52
N TRP A 405 24.73 -2.22 1.62
CA TRP A 405 25.97 -1.44 1.44
C TRP A 405 25.74 0.05 1.13
N ARG A 406 24.54 0.46 0.69
CA ARG A 406 24.18 1.87 0.49
C ARG A 406 23.89 2.61 1.79
N ALA A 407 23.58 1.90 2.88
CA ALA A 407 23.26 2.52 4.16
C ALA A 407 24.51 3.19 4.75
N SER A 408 24.31 4.35 5.37
CA SER A 408 25.42 5.18 5.86
C SER A 408 26.21 4.58 7.02
N HIS A 409 25.60 3.64 7.77
CA HIS A 409 26.24 2.91 8.84
C HIS A 409 25.95 1.41 8.71
N GLN A 410 26.99 0.59 8.85
CA GLN A 410 26.91 -0.88 8.87
C GLN A 410 26.12 -1.45 10.06
N LEU A 411 25.65 -0.60 10.99
CA LEU A 411 24.97 -0.94 12.24
C LEU A 411 23.57 -1.57 12.10
N VAL A 412 23.13 -1.93 10.89
CA VAL A 412 21.83 -2.58 10.63
C VAL A 412 22.01 -3.93 9.93
N ALA A 413 23.21 -4.50 10.03
CA ALA A 413 23.56 -5.77 9.42
C ALA A 413 24.15 -6.74 10.44
N ASP A 414 23.42 -7.04 11.51
CA ASP A 414 23.53 -8.38 12.10
C ASP A 414 22.51 -9.27 11.40
N ASP A 415 22.97 -9.96 10.37
CA ASP A 415 22.29 -11.11 9.78
C ASP A 415 22.09 -12.24 10.83
N ASP A 416 22.80 -12.20 11.97
CA ASP A 416 22.67 -13.17 13.07
C ASP A 416 21.29 -13.12 13.77
N ILE A 417 20.61 -11.97 13.79
CA ILE A 417 19.28 -11.87 14.42
C ILE A 417 18.19 -12.45 13.50
N LEU A 418 18.30 -12.24 12.18
CA LEU A 418 17.41 -12.87 11.21
C LEU A 418 17.55 -14.40 11.25
N ASN A 419 18.78 -14.92 11.37
CA ASN A 419 19.02 -16.37 11.45
C ASN A 419 18.52 -17.01 12.75
N VAL A 420 18.52 -16.29 13.89
CA VAL A 420 17.95 -16.79 15.16
C VAL A 420 16.41 -16.75 15.16
N ILE A 421 15.81 -15.83 14.39
CA ILE A 421 14.37 -15.58 14.35
C ILE A 421 13.66 -16.35 13.22
N GLU A 422 14.27 -16.49 12.03
CA GLU A 422 13.74 -17.30 10.91
C GLU A 422 13.67 -18.80 11.23
N GLY A 423 14.36 -19.26 12.27
CA GLY A 423 14.26 -20.62 12.80
C GLY A 423 13.04 -20.89 13.68
N ASP A 424 12.34 -19.86 14.18
CA ASP A 424 11.18 -20.01 15.06
C ASP A 424 9.92 -19.40 14.41
N PRO A 425 8.98 -20.22 13.87
CA PRO A 425 7.78 -19.75 13.17
C PRO A 425 6.79 -18.96 14.05
N LYS A 426 7.10 -18.76 15.34
CA LYS A 426 6.30 -18.04 16.34
C LYS A 426 6.67 -16.56 16.48
N ILE A 427 7.59 -16.08 15.67
CA ILE A 427 8.12 -14.72 15.77
C ILE A 427 7.94 -14.03 14.41
N GLN A 428 6.98 -13.10 14.31
CA GLN A 428 6.82 -12.25 13.12
C GLN A 428 7.40 -10.85 13.37
N TRP A 429 7.97 -10.27 12.32
CA TRP A 429 8.60 -8.95 12.37
C TRP A 429 7.64 -7.92 11.79
N ASP A 430 7.33 -6.87 12.56
CA ASP A 430 6.79 -5.65 11.98
C ASP A 430 7.55 -4.45 12.56
N ILE A 431 8.11 -3.63 11.67
CA ILE A 431 8.79 -2.35 11.97
C ILE A 431 9.76 -2.40 13.17
N GLY A 432 10.71 -3.34 13.19
CA GLY A 432 11.73 -3.38 14.25
C GLY A 432 11.24 -3.86 15.62
N THR A 433 9.94 -4.09 15.77
CA THR A 433 9.33 -4.77 16.91
C THR A 433 9.05 -6.23 16.57
N ILE A 434 9.29 -7.07 17.56
CA ILE A 434 8.99 -8.49 17.46
C ILE A 434 7.52 -8.68 17.82
N ASN A 435 6.70 -9.02 16.82
CA ASN A 435 5.29 -9.34 16.98
C ASN A 435 5.22 -10.76 17.59
N PHE A 436 5.07 -10.81 18.92
CA PHE A 436 4.94 -12.06 19.69
C PHE A 436 3.51 -12.58 19.63
N GLU A 437 3.00 -12.89 18.44
CA GLU A 437 1.82 -13.74 18.33
C GLU A 437 2.24 -15.19 18.59
N ALA A 438 1.87 -15.69 19.77
CA ALA A 438 1.92 -17.09 20.19
C ALA A 438 3.25 -17.63 20.75
N VAL A 439 3.56 -17.25 22.00
CA VAL A 439 4.34 -18.12 22.89
C VAL A 439 3.41 -18.65 23.99
N TYR A 440 2.96 -19.90 23.78
CA TYR A 440 2.12 -20.77 24.64
C TYR A 440 0.63 -20.43 24.76
N THR A 441 -0.12 -20.64 23.67
CA THR A 441 -1.57 -20.90 23.77
C THR A 441 -1.78 -22.33 24.30
N GLY A 442 -1.84 -22.50 25.62
CA GLY A 442 -2.22 -23.79 26.23
C GLY A 442 -1.74 -24.06 27.66
N ILE A 443 -0.86 -23.22 28.22
CA ILE A 443 -0.38 -23.33 29.60
C ILE A 443 -0.81 -22.05 30.36
N PRO A 444 -1.10 -22.11 31.68
CA PRO A 444 -1.17 -20.91 32.52
C PRO A 444 0.09 -20.06 32.30
N ALA A 445 -0.07 -18.76 32.05
CA ALA A 445 1.09 -17.90 31.81
C ALA A 445 1.76 -17.54 33.15
N ASP A 446 3.08 -17.59 33.21
CA ASP A 446 3.85 -17.11 34.37
C ASP A 446 3.95 -15.57 34.36
N ILE A 447 4.03 -15.01 33.15
CA ILE A 447 4.16 -13.57 32.92
C ILE A 447 3.19 -13.17 31.81
N ILE A 448 2.44 -12.08 32.03
CA ILE A 448 1.52 -11.50 31.05
C ILE A 448 1.91 -10.04 30.82
N LEU A 449 2.23 -9.72 29.57
CA LEU A 449 2.53 -8.37 29.12
C LEU A 449 1.26 -7.74 28.53
N ILE A 450 0.84 -6.59 29.06
CA ILE A 450 -0.35 -5.84 28.64
C ILE A 450 0.02 -4.38 28.34
N GLY A 451 -0.71 -3.75 27.42
CA GLY A 451 -0.48 -2.37 27.03
C GLY A 451 -0.58 -2.15 25.52
N ASP A 452 0.13 -1.14 25.03
CA ASP A 452 0.17 -0.78 23.62
C ASP A 452 1.46 -1.28 22.93
N SER A 453 1.86 -0.63 21.82
CA SER A 453 3.11 -0.95 21.12
C SER A 453 4.38 -0.69 21.94
N HIS A 454 4.32 0.12 23.01
CA HIS A 454 5.42 0.26 23.98
C HIS A 454 5.46 -0.92 24.97
N ALA A 455 4.34 -1.56 25.31
CA ALA A 455 4.43 -2.88 25.95
C ALA A 455 5.07 -3.89 25.00
N GLU A 456 4.59 -3.92 23.76
CA GLU A 456 5.03 -4.88 22.75
C GLU A 456 6.55 -4.82 22.51
N HIS A 457 7.13 -3.61 22.43
CA HIS A 457 8.56 -3.48 22.17
C HIS A 457 9.45 -4.10 23.25
N TYR A 458 8.94 -4.36 24.47
CA TYR A 458 9.68 -5.02 25.54
C TYR A 458 9.66 -6.54 25.43
N GLY A 459 8.77 -7.11 24.61
CA GLY A 459 8.59 -8.56 24.48
C GLY A 459 9.90 -9.29 24.18
N SER A 460 10.73 -8.73 23.30
CA SER A 460 12.00 -9.36 22.91
C SER A 460 13.03 -9.37 24.03
N GLY A 461 13.13 -8.26 24.78
CA GLY A 461 13.92 -8.12 25.99
C GLY A 461 13.48 -9.09 27.07
N PHE A 462 12.18 -9.24 27.31
CA PHE A 462 11.66 -10.19 28.30
C PHE A 462 11.90 -11.64 27.89
N TYR A 463 11.58 -12.00 26.65
CA TYR A 463 11.72 -13.38 26.18
C TYR A 463 13.18 -13.83 26.19
N LEU A 464 14.04 -13.11 25.48
CA LEU A 464 15.44 -13.49 25.28
C LEU A 464 16.34 -13.05 26.43
N GLY A 465 15.94 -12.06 27.23
CA GLY A 465 16.71 -11.60 28.39
C GLY A 465 16.38 -12.34 29.68
N TRP A 466 15.18 -12.92 29.79
CA TRP A 466 14.71 -13.50 31.05
C TRP A 466 13.99 -14.83 30.90
N THR A 467 12.83 -14.85 30.24
CA THR A 467 11.88 -15.96 30.39
C THR A 467 12.34 -17.24 29.71
N HIS A 468 13.02 -17.12 28.56
CA HIS A 468 13.63 -18.25 27.86
C HIS A 468 14.64 -19.00 28.76
N TYR A 469 15.55 -18.28 29.41
CA TYR A 469 16.54 -18.87 30.31
C TYR A 469 15.96 -19.33 31.64
N ALA A 470 14.92 -18.65 32.12
CA ALA A 470 14.24 -19.00 33.36
C ALA A 470 13.20 -20.12 33.18
N ARG A 471 12.94 -20.56 31.94
CA ARG A 471 11.86 -21.50 31.57
C ARG A 471 10.47 -21.03 32.03
N LEU A 472 10.25 -19.72 31.98
CA LEU A 472 8.95 -19.11 32.28
C LEU A 472 8.18 -18.87 30.97
N SER A 473 6.87 -19.04 31.02
CA SER A 473 5.97 -18.71 29.92
C SER A 473 5.65 -17.20 29.92
N LEU A 474 5.79 -16.57 28.75
CA LEU A 474 5.46 -15.17 28.52
C LEU A 474 4.29 -15.09 27.55
N HIS A 475 3.18 -14.52 27.99
CA HIS A 475 2.03 -14.24 27.15
C HIS A 475 1.99 -12.75 26.82
N ASN A 476 2.09 -12.40 25.54
CA ASN A 476 1.90 -11.02 25.09
C ASN A 476 0.43 -10.80 24.74
N SER A 477 -0.20 -9.86 25.42
CA SER A 477 -1.57 -9.41 25.19
C SER A 477 -1.60 -7.92 24.82
N SER A 478 -0.46 -7.32 24.45
CA SER A 478 -0.38 -5.94 23.99
C SER A 478 -1.11 -5.73 22.66
N LYS A 479 -1.62 -4.51 22.44
CA LYS A 479 -2.21 -4.13 21.15
C LYS A 479 -1.79 -2.70 20.78
N PRO A 480 -1.08 -2.50 19.65
CA PRO A 480 -0.71 -1.16 19.19
C PRO A 480 -1.89 -0.19 19.18
N GLY A 481 -1.66 1.01 19.74
CA GLY A 481 -2.69 2.06 19.84
C GLY A 481 -3.77 1.85 20.89
N CYS A 482 -3.76 0.74 21.65
CA CYS A 482 -4.72 0.52 22.73
C CYS A 482 -4.14 0.83 24.10
N PHE A 483 -4.70 1.84 24.76
CA PHE A 483 -4.42 2.16 26.15
C PHE A 483 -5.18 1.18 27.06
N GLN A 484 -4.56 0.04 27.38
CA GLN A 484 -5.13 -1.09 28.13
C GLN A 484 -5.30 -0.80 29.63
N LEU A 485 -6.27 0.05 29.94
CA LEU A 485 -6.70 0.40 31.29
C LEU A 485 -8.23 0.26 31.45
N PRO A 486 -8.75 -0.01 32.67
CA PRO A 486 -10.18 -0.17 32.91
C PRO A 486 -11.02 1.03 32.47
N GLY A 487 -11.96 0.82 31.55
CA GLY A 487 -12.86 1.86 31.06
C GLY A 487 -12.16 2.93 30.22
N VAL A 488 -11.11 2.55 29.48
CA VAL A 488 -10.40 3.39 28.52
C VAL A 488 -10.52 2.77 27.12
N SER A 489 -10.71 3.62 26.12
CA SER A 489 -10.64 3.24 24.70
C SER A 489 -9.85 4.29 23.91
N ALA A 490 -9.57 4.01 22.63
CA ALA A 490 -8.76 4.85 21.75
C ALA A 490 -9.52 5.22 20.47
N MET A 491 -9.21 6.40 19.94
CA MET A 491 -9.69 6.82 18.63
C MET A 491 -9.00 6.00 17.54
N ASP A 492 -9.72 5.75 16.45
CA ASP A 492 -9.15 5.19 15.25
C ASP A 492 -7.98 6.04 14.75
N THR A 493 -6.91 5.38 14.36
CA THR A 493 -5.72 6.02 13.79
C THR A 493 -5.62 5.70 12.30
N PHE A 494 -4.74 6.42 11.60
CA PHE A 494 -4.42 6.13 10.21
C PHE A 494 -3.91 4.69 9.98
N TRP A 495 -3.28 4.10 11.01
CA TRP A 495 -2.66 2.77 10.95
C TRP A 495 -3.54 1.64 11.49
N SER A 496 -4.58 1.98 12.28
CA SER A 496 -5.43 0.98 12.93
C SER A 496 -6.85 1.51 13.07
N LYS A 497 -7.78 0.82 12.41
CA LYS A 497 -9.22 1.11 12.42
C LYS A 497 -9.95 0.21 13.41
N ASN A 498 -11.13 0.64 13.86
CA ASN A 498 -11.97 -0.03 14.86
C ASN A 498 -11.33 -0.16 16.25
N LEU A 499 -10.34 0.68 16.59
CA LEU A 499 -9.71 0.68 17.92
C LEU A 499 -10.72 0.99 19.01
N GLU A 500 -11.69 1.87 18.72
CA GLU A 500 -12.73 2.27 19.67
C GLU A 500 -13.51 1.05 20.24
N VAL A 501 -13.73 0.04 19.40
CA VAL A 501 -14.41 -1.21 19.77
C VAL A 501 -13.43 -2.28 20.23
N GLN A 502 -12.25 -2.38 19.61
CA GLN A 502 -11.30 -3.45 19.90
C GLN A 502 -10.59 -3.29 21.24
N CYS A 503 -10.20 -2.08 21.63
CA CYS A 503 -9.38 -1.89 22.83
C CYS A 503 -10.05 -2.38 24.12
N PRO A 504 -11.35 -2.10 24.37
CA PRO A 504 -12.04 -2.64 25.55
C PRO A 504 -12.17 -4.16 25.54
N ILE A 505 -12.38 -4.75 24.36
CA ILE A 505 -12.48 -6.22 24.18
C ILE A 505 -11.14 -6.87 24.51
N ILE A 506 -10.05 -6.35 23.96
CA ILE A 506 -8.70 -6.88 24.19
C ILE A 506 -8.32 -6.72 25.66
N PHE A 507 -8.62 -5.57 26.28
CA PHE A 507 -8.41 -5.40 27.71
C PHE A 507 -9.17 -6.44 28.55
N ALA A 508 -10.44 -6.71 28.23
CA ALA A 508 -11.23 -7.72 28.92
C ALA A 508 -10.62 -9.13 28.77
N GLN A 509 -10.16 -9.48 27.56
CA GLN A 509 -9.46 -10.74 27.28
C GLN A 509 -8.14 -10.85 28.06
N SER A 510 -7.36 -9.77 28.14
CA SER A 510 -6.14 -9.70 28.97
C SER A 510 -6.46 -10.01 30.44
N VAL A 511 -7.52 -9.42 31.00
CA VAL A 511 -7.94 -9.65 32.40
C VAL A 511 -8.43 -11.08 32.61
N GLU A 512 -9.20 -11.64 31.67
CA GLU A 512 -9.63 -13.04 31.71
C GLU A 512 -8.43 -13.99 31.70
N LYS A 513 -7.45 -13.73 30.83
CA LYS A 513 -6.21 -14.51 30.76
C LYS A 513 -5.41 -14.44 32.06
N ILE A 514 -5.32 -13.27 32.68
CA ILE A 514 -4.69 -13.09 34.01
C ILE A 514 -5.39 -13.93 35.06
N LYS A 515 -6.72 -13.90 35.12
CA LYS A 515 -7.52 -14.67 36.10
C LYS A 515 -7.45 -16.19 35.88
N SER A 516 -7.35 -16.62 34.62
CA SER A 516 -7.19 -18.03 34.26
C SER A 516 -5.77 -18.58 34.52
N SER A 517 -4.80 -17.69 34.77
CA SER A 517 -3.41 -18.07 35.05
C SER A 517 -3.16 -18.09 36.57
N HIS A 518 -2.26 -18.96 37.04
CA HIS A 518 -2.00 -19.16 38.47
C HIS A 518 -1.14 -18.03 39.05
N GLN A 519 -1.75 -16.85 39.30
CA GLN A 519 -1.10 -15.66 39.86
C GLN A 519 0.11 -15.16 39.04
N PRO A 520 -0.08 -14.86 37.74
CA PRO A 520 1.00 -14.37 36.88
C PRO A 520 1.61 -13.06 37.38
N LEU A 521 2.85 -12.80 36.98
CA LEU A 521 3.39 -11.44 36.97
C LEU A 521 2.75 -10.65 35.82
N VAL A 522 2.06 -9.56 36.12
CA VAL A 522 1.43 -8.70 35.11
C VAL A 522 2.31 -7.48 34.87
N ILE A 523 2.75 -7.30 33.63
CA ILE A 523 3.60 -6.19 33.21
C ILE A 523 2.76 -5.24 32.37
N LEU A 524 2.62 -4.01 32.83
CA LEU A 524 1.94 -2.93 32.14
C LEU A 524 2.95 -1.89 31.66
N SER A 525 2.96 -1.62 30.36
CA SER A 525 3.72 -0.50 29.78
C SER A 525 2.95 0.11 28.63
N GLN A 526 3.02 1.43 28.50
CA GLN A 526 2.24 2.16 27.52
C GLN A 526 3.03 3.40 27.07
N SER A 527 2.70 3.96 25.91
CA SER A 527 3.07 5.33 25.54
C SER A 527 2.18 6.29 26.33
N TRP A 528 2.47 6.42 27.62
CA TRP A 528 1.64 7.07 28.62
C TRP A 528 1.26 8.50 28.24
N LEU A 529 2.23 9.29 27.79
CA LEU A 529 2.04 10.68 27.38
C LEU A 529 1.65 10.78 25.91
N GLY A 530 2.17 9.89 25.06
CA GLY A 530 1.90 9.87 23.62
C GLY A 530 0.44 9.59 23.28
N GLN A 531 -0.27 8.83 24.11
CA GLN A 531 -1.67 8.45 23.86
C GLN A 531 -2.73 9.34 24.53
N LEU A 532 -2.35 10.35 25.32
CA LEU A 532 -3.33 11.21 26.01
C LEU A 532 -4.28 11.92 25.03
N GLY A 533 -3.78 12.29 23.85
CA GLY A 533 -4.58 12.98 22.82
C GLY A 533 -5.49 12.06 22.01
N SER A 534 -5.20 10.76 21.97
CA SER A 534 -5.95 9.76 21.19
C SER A 534 -6.80 8.83 22.05
N SER A 535 -6.69 8.89 23.38
CA SER A 535 -7.43 8.04 24.30
C SER A 535 -8.54 8.78 25.06
N PHE A 536 -9.63 8.08 25.35
CA PHE A 536 -10.79 8.62 26.06
C PHE A 536 -11.42 7.59 27.01
N LEU A 537 -12.22 8.10 27.94
CA LEU A 537 -12.96 7.26 28.88
C LEU A 537 -14.26 6.76 28.24
N ILE A 538 -14.64 5.53 28.59
CA ILE A 538 -15.93 4.94 28.24
C ILE A 538 -16.77 4.71 29.50
N ASP A 539 -18.09 4.81 29.35
CA ASP A 539 -19.05 4.49 30.40
C ASP A 539 -19.30 2.97 30.50
N GLU A 540 -20.18 2.56 31.43
CA GLU A 540 -20.54 1.16 31.66
C GLU A 540 -21.21 0.48 30.45
N ASN A 541 -21.79 1.27 29.54
CA ASN A 541 -22.40 0.80 28.30
C ASN A 541 -21.42 0.82 27.13
N GLY A 542 -20.14 1.14 27.37
CA GLY A 542 -19.10 1.25 26.34
C GLY A 542 -19.20 2.52 25.50
N LYS A 543 -19.99 3.52 25.91
CA LYS A 543 -20.14 4.78 25.18
C LYS A 543 -19.06 5.77 25.58
N ARG A 544 -18.51 6.48 24.59
CA ARG A 544 -17.52 7.53 24.79
C ARG A 544 -18.02 8.65 25.70
N ILE A 545 -17.19 9.00 26.68
CA ILE A 545 -17.32 10.20 27.51
C ILE A 545 -16.54 11.32 26.81
N GLU A 546 -17.17 12.47 26.57
CA GLU A 546 -16.57 13.63 25.87
C GLU A 546 -15.56 14.40 26.74
N ARG A 547 -14.57 13.70 27.30
CA ARG A 547 -13.43 14.26 28.01
C ARG A 547 -12.18 13.45 27.67
N ALA A 548 -11.08 14.14 27.37
CA ALA A 548 -9.77 13.50 27.21
C ALA A 548 -9.30 12.87 28.53
N ILE A 549 -8.58 11.76 28.43
CA ILE A 549 -7.95 11.15 29.60
C ILE A 549 -6.88 12.09 30.17
N THR A 550 -6.77 12.15 31.50
CA THR A 550 -5.75 12.95 32.19
C THR A 550 -4.75 12.07 32.92
N VAL A 551 -3.62 12.64 33.34
CA VAL A 551 -2.61 11.93 34.15
C VAL A 551 -3.20 11.38 35.46
N ASN A 552 -4.13 12.10 36.09
CA ASN A 552 -4.80 11.62 37.30
C ASN A 552 -5.72 10.42 37.01
N ASP A 553 -6.38 10.41 35.84
CA ASP A 553 -7.19 9.27 35.43
C ASP A 553 -6.30 8.03 35.26
N ILE A 554 -5.11 8.17 34.67
CA ILE A 554 -4.14 7.07 34.53
C ILE A 554 -3.85 6.43 35.90
N PHE A 555 -3.47 7.22 36.91
CA PHE A 555 -3.16 6.69 38.24
C PHE A 555 -4.36 5.99 38.87
N LEU A 556 -5.56 6.58 38.78
CA LEU A 556 -6.78 5.96 39.24
C LEU A 556 -7.04 4.62 38.54
N LYS A 557 -6.86 4.57 37.21
CA LYS A 557 -7.09 3.35 36.42
C LYS A 557 -6.05 2.27 36.69
N ILE A 558 -4.79 2.62 36.96
CA ILE A 558 -3.74 1.67 37.39
C ILE A 558 -4.13 1.04 38.73
N ARG A 559 -4.59 1.85 39.69
CA ARG A 559 -5.10 1.36 40.99
C ARG A 559 -6.27 0.39 40.80
N LEU A 560 -7.25 0.74 39.96
CA LEU A 560 -8.38 -0.14 39.64
C LEU A 560 -7.94 -1.44 38.99
N LEU A 561 -7.03 -1.38 38.02
CA LEU A 561 -6.46 -2.57 37.39
C LEU A 561 -5.81 -3.47 38.43
N LYS A 562 -4.98 -2.92 39.33
CA LYS A 562 -4.33 -3.67 40.40
C LYS A 562 -5.34 -4.42 41.26
N GLU A 563 -6.44 -3.77 41.66
CA GLU A 563 -7.52 -4.42 42.42
C GLU A 563 -8.19 -5.54 41.61
N MET A 564 -8.42 -5.35 40.31
CA MET A 564 -9.06 -6.33 39.43
C MET A 564 -8.24 -7.60 39.22
N ILE A 565 -6.90 -7.52 39.33
CA ILE A 565 -5.99 -8.64 39.05
C ILE A 565 -5.46 -9.34 40.29
N LYS A 566 -5.86 -8.93 41.51
CA LYS A 566 -5.45 -9.61 42.74
C LYS A 566 -5.77 -11.11 42.65
N PRO A 567 -4.85 -12.00 43.12
CA PRO A 567 -3.63 -11.71 43.89
C PRO A 567 -2.35 -11.52 43.05
N SER A 568 -2.45 -11.42 41.72
CA SER A 568 -1.30 -11.25 40.81
C SER A 568 -0.51 -9.97 41.11
N LEU A 569 0.81 -10.02 40.94
CA LEU A 569 1.68 -8.85 41.13
C LEU A 569 1.65 -7.95 39.88
N LEU A 570 1.47 -6.65 40.08
CA LEU A 570 1.56 -5.65 39.02
C LEU A 570 2.95 -5.01 38.97
N ILE A 571 3.53 -4.98 37.77
CA ILE A 571 4.74 -4.24 37.43
C ILE A 571 4.36 -3.18 36.40
N VAL A 572 4.67 -1.92 36.67
CA VAL A 572 4.44 -0.80 35.76
C VAL A 572 5.79 -0.28 35.26
N ILE A 573 5.99 -0.29 33.95
CA ILE A 573 7.15 0.33 33.30
C ILE A 573 6.76 1.74 32.87
N GLY A 574 7.56 2.74 33.28
CA GLY A 574 7.33 4.14 33.00
C GLY A 574 7.42 4.53 31.52
N GLU A 575 7.26 5.83 31.24
CA GLU A 575 7.46 6.41 29.91
C GLU A 575 8.93 6.34 29.53
N SER A 576 9.22 5.96 28.29
CA SER A 576 10.58 5.89 27.75
C SER A 576 10.98 7.19 27.05
N HIS A 577 12.28 7.37 26.82
CA HIS A 577 12.78 8.51 26.05
C HIS A 577 12.25 8.46 24.60
N HIS A 578 11.88 9.63 24.05
CA HIS A 578 11.49 9.78 22.65
C HIS A 578 12.54 10.61 21.93
N VAL A 579 12.87 10.17 20.73
CA VAL A 579 13.72 10.90 19.80
C VAL A 579 12.83 11.71 18.87
N ASN A 580 13.03 13.03 18.84
CA ASN A 580 12.28 13.96 17.98
C ASN A 580 12.44 13.71 16.45
N VAL A 581 13.19 12.68 16.07
CA VAL A 581 13.55 12.30 14.71
C VAL A 581 13.61 10.78 14.64
N ASN A 582 13.09 10.18 13.58
CA ASN A 582 13.27 8.75 13.32
C ASN A 582 14.71 8.48 12.87
N LEU A 583 15.58 8.19 13.84
CA LEU A 583 17.00 7.94 13.61
C LEU A 583 17.25 6.69 12.78
N TYR A 584 16.43 5.65 12.98
CA TYR A 584 16.53 4.42 12.20
C TYR A 584 16.34 4.69 10.70
N ASP A 585 15.30 5.44 10.34
CA ASP A 585 15.03 5.84 8.95
C ASP A 585 16.18 6.71 8.38
N LEU A 586 16.70 7.66 9.15
CA LEU A 586 17.84 8.48 8.69
C LEU A 586 19.12 7.69 8.46
N ILE A 587 19.47 6.78 9.37
CA ILE A 587 20.75 6.06 9.36
C ILE A 587 20.74 4.96 8.30
N THR A 588 19.59 4.30 8.11
CA THR A 588 19.42 3.23 7.11
C THR A 588 19.34 3.76 5.68
N ARG A 589 19.06 5.04 5.47
CA ARG A 589 19.00 5.64 4.14
C ARG A 589 20.38 5.96 3.56
N PRO A 590 20.50 6.03 2.22
CA PRO A 590 21.74 6.45 1.57
C PRO A 590 22.13 7.89 1.89
N ASN A 591 23.42 8.20 1.76
CA ASN A 591 23.97 9.54 2.02
C ASN A 591 23.27 10.65 1.21
N PHE A 592 22.85 10.36 -0.01
CA PHE A 592 22.14 11.33 -0.86
C PHE A 592 20.79 11.75 -0.24
N ALA A 593 20.02 10.80 0.30
CA ALA A 593 18.77 11.06 1.00
C ALA A 593 18.98 12.00 2.20
N ARG A 594 20.02 11.72 3.01
CA ARG A 594 20.40 12.54 4.17
C ARG A 594 20.82 13.96 3.76
N TRP A 595 21.51 14.09 2.63
CA TRP A 595 21.91 15.40 2.10
C TRP A 595 20.69 16.24 1.68
N ILE A 596 19.68 15.62 1.05
CA ILE A 596 18.44 16.31 0.65
C ILE A 596 17.76 16.96 1.86
N VAL A 597 17.62 16.23 2.96
CA VAL A 597 16.98 16.75 4.18
C VAL A 597 17.91 17.52 5.11
N LYS A 598 19.16 17.76 4.69
CA LYS A 598 20.20 18.41 5.52
C LYS A 598 20.33 17.78 6.91
N ALA A 599 20.21 16.45 7.00
CA ALA A 599 20.34 15.74 8.25
C ALA A 599 21.72 15.98 8.89
N PRO A 600 21.83 15.96 10.24
CA PRO A 600 23.11 16.13 10.92
C PRO A 600 24.19 15.20 10.37
N LYS A 601 25.41 15.73 10.22
CA LYS A 601 26.58 14.94 9.83
C LYS A 601 27.02 14.09 11.02
N GLY A 602 27.01 12.77 10.87
CA GLY A 602 27.35 11.81 11.93
C GLY A 602 26.14 11.16 12.60
N LEU A 603 26.39 10.33 13.61
CA LEU A 603 25.36 9.68 14.43
C LEU A 603 24.94 10.62 15.56
N ILE A 604 23.63 10.78 15.75
CA ILE A 604 23.07 11.47 16.91
C ILE A 604 23.12 10.48 18.09
N LYS A 605 24.27 10.41 18.75
CA LYS A 605 24.50 9.47 19.85
C LYS A 605 23.60 9.73 21.04
N THR A 606 23.31 11.00 21.30
CA THR A 606 22.48 11.43 22.42
C THR A 606 21.47 12.49 21.99
N THR A 607 20.38 12.58 22.74
CA THR A 607 19.32 13.58 22.58
C THR A 607 19.15 14.32 23.90
N PRO A 608 18.78 15.62 23.90
CA PRO A 608 18.42 16.30 25.14
C PRO A 608 17.30 15.55 25.86
N LEU A 609 17.43 15.45 27.18
CA LEU A 609 16.38 14.90 28.02
C LEU A 609 15.13 15.78 27.94
N ASP A 610 13.97 15.16 27.76
CA ASP A 610 12.68 15.81 28.00
C ASP A 610 12.30 15.64 29.48
N GLU A 611 12.33 16.75 30.24
CA GLU A 611 12.01 16.75 31.67
C GLU A 611 10.56 16.34 31.96
N SER A 612 9.64 16.48 30.99
CA SER A 612 8.25 16.06 31.18
C SER A 612 8.12 14.53 31.37
N PHE A 613 8.95 13.75 30.68
CA PHE A 613 8.98 12.29 30.83
C PHE A 613 9.52 11.88 32.20
N ARG A 614 10.59 12.56 32.66
CA ARG A 614 11.15 12.36 34.00
C ARG A 614 10.14 12.76 35.09
N GLU A 615 9.47 13.90 34.94
CA GLU A 615 8.44 14.35 35.88
C GLU A 615 7.28 13.36 35.98
N PHE A 616 6.82 12.84 34.84
CA PHE A 616 5.77 11.83 34.79
C PHE A 616 6.21 10.52 35.47
N ASN A 617 7.42 10.02 35.19
CA ASN A 617 7.94 8.82 35.82
C ASN A 617 8.14 8.98 37.33
N ASN A 618 8.53 10.18 37.80
CA ASN A 618 8.59 10.48 39.24
C ASN A 618 7.21 10.38 39.90
N LYS A 619 6.14 10.85 39.23
CA LYS A 619 4.77 10.71 39.73
C LYS A 619 4.30 9.25 39.74
N LEU A 620 4.64 8.47 38.70
CA LEU A 620 4.39 7.02 38.69
C LEU A 620 5.13 6.29 39.81
N ALA A 621 6.38 6.67 40.09
CA ALA A 621 7.18 6.09 41.17
C ALA A 621 6.60 6.42 42.55
N GLN A 622 6.06 7.63 42.73
CA GLN A 622 5.36 8.01 43.96
C GLN A 622 4.07 7.20 44.13
N ALA A 623 3.22 7.15 43.10
CA ALA A 623 1.99 6.37 43.11
C ALA A 623 2.26 4.88 43.37
N ALA A 624 3.38 4.34 42.87
CA ALA A 624 3.79 2.95 43.13
C ALA A 624 3.98 2.64 44.62
N LYS A 625 4.53 3.60 45.38
CA LYS A 625 4.73 3.46 46.84
C LYS A 625 3.40 3.48 47.59
N GLU A 626 2.46 4.32 47.14
CA GLU A 626 1.15 4.47 47.75
C GLU A 626 0.22 3.28 47.42
N ASP A 627 0.21 2.89 46.15
CA ASP A 627 -0.70 1.86 45.63
C ASP A 627 -0.10 0.45 45.70
N GLY A 628 1.20 0.31 45.97
CA GLY A 628 1.91 -0.95 46.24
C GLY A 628 2.18 -1.83 45.02
N TYR A 629 2.41 -1.25 43.84
CA TYR A 629 2.89 -1.97 42.66
C TYR A 629 4.40 -1.76 42.48
N LEU A 630 5.08 -2.60 41.70
CA LEU A 630 6.48 -2.38 41.37
C LEU A 630 6.60 -1.41 40.19
N PHE A 631 7.42 -0.38 40.33
CA PHE A 631 7.73 0.56 39.27
C PHE A 631 9.14 0.36 38.73
N LEU A 632 9.28 0.33 37.41
CA LEU A 632 10.56 0.27 36.70
C LEU A 632 10.69 1.49 35.79
N ASP A 633 11.74 2.28 35.98
CA ASP A 633 11.97 3.52 35.24
C ASP A 633 12.93 3.28 34.05
N PRO A 634 12.45 3.26 32.79
CA PRO A 634 13.34 3.13 31.65
C PRO A 634 14.24 4.35 31.45
N MET A 635 13.83 5.53 31.92
CA MET A 635 14.63 6.76 31.80
C MET A 635 15.91 6.68 32.62
N SER A 636 15.91 6.02 33.79
CA SER A 636 17.12 5.86 34.60
C SER A 636 18.16 4.94 33.95
N VAL A 637 17.76 4.16 32.94
CA VAL A 637 18.66 3.29 32.17
C VAL A 637 19.17 4.00 30.92
N LEU A 638 18.31 4.80 30.29
CA LEU A 638 18.57 5.42 28.99
C LEU A 638 19.21 6.80 29.11
N CYS A 639 19.05 7.47 30.24
CA CYS A 639 19.37 8.89 30.38
C CYS A 639 20.25 9.19 31.59
N ASP A 640 21.19 10.10 31.37
CA ASP A 640 21.93 10.80 32.42
C ASP A 640 21.17 12.07 32.84
N ASP A 641 21.78 12.94 33.64
CA ASP A 641 21.16 14.17 34.15
C ASP A 641 20.65 15.12 33.06
N LYS A 642 21.30 15.14 31.88
CA LYS A 642 21.05 16.13 30.82
C LYS A 642 20.66 15.54 29.46
N VAL A 643 21.00 14.28 29.20
CA VAL A 643 20.89 13.67 27.88
C VAL A 643 20.47 12.21 27.98
N CYS A 644 19.80 11.74 26.94
CA CYS A 644 19.45 10.34 26.74
C CYS A 644 20.27 9.73 25.60
N HIS A 645 20.71 8.49 25.80
CA HIS A 645 21.54 7.73 24.86
C HIS A 645 20.66 7.01 23.84
N ASN A 646 21.03 7.12 22.57
CA ASN A 646 20.34 6.46 21.46
C ASN A 646 21.03 5.15 21.04
N PHE A 647 22.20 4.86 21.62
CA PHE A 647 23.03 3.71 21.32
C PHE A 647 23.46 3.00 22.60
N ASP A 648 23.64 1.68 22.55
CA ASP A 648 24.29 0.95 23.64
C ASP A 648 25.82 1.16 23.62
N GLN A 649 26.50 0.51 24.57
CA GLN A 649 27.97 0.57 24.72
C GLN A 649 28.73 -0.06 23.54
N ASP A 650 28.09 -1.00 22.84
CA ASP A 650 28.64 -1.71 21.68
C ASP A 650 28.39 -0.94 20.37
N GLY A 651 27.62 0.16 20.43
CA GLY A 651 27.32 1.02 19.31
C GLY A 651 26.08 0.62 18.51
N HIS A 652 25.21 -0.25 19.03
CA HIS A 652 23.93 -0.58 18.42
C HIS A 652 22.89 0.51 18.68
N LEU A 653 22.12 0.90 17.66
CA LEU A 653 21.00 1.82 17.83
C LEU A 653 19.93 1.15 18.70
N LEU A 654 19.34 1.88 19.66
CA LEU A 654 18.34 1.33 20.59
C LEU A 654 16.91 1.41 20.03
N PHE A 655 16.64 2.34 19.12
CA PHE A 655 15.29 2.64 18.63
C PHE A 655 15.03 2.07 17.22
N ALA A 656 13.80 1.61 17.01
CA ALA A 656 13.27 1.19 15.70
C ALA A 656 12.68 2.36 14.91
N ASP A 657 12.22 3.38 15.62
CA ASP A 657 11.70 4.63 15.06
C ASP A 657 12.01 5.81 15.99
N SER A 658 11.09 6.76 16.16
CA SER A 658 11.22 7.88 17.08
C SER A 658 11.04 7.51 18.56
N ASN A 659 10.36 6.42 18.92
CA ASN A 659 10.01 6.14 20.32
C ASN A 659 9.93 4.65 20.69
N HIS A 660 9.81 3.75 19.71
CA HIS A 660 9.83 2.31 19.94
C HIS A 660 11.25 1.79 20.02
N PHE A 661 11.52 0.90 20.98
CA PHE A 661 12.76 0.15 20.98
C PHE A 661 12.78 -0.88 19.85
N ASN A 662 13.95 -1.00 19.23
CA ASN A 662 14.25 -2.21 18.48
C ASN A 662 14.70 -3.32 19.44
N TYR A 663 15.09 -4.45 18.87
CA TYR A 663 15.64 -5.59 19.62
C TYR A 663 16.76 -5.22 20.63
N TYR A 664 17.75 -4.41 20.23
CA TYR A 664 18.86 -4.02 21.09
C TYR A 664 18.38 -3.10 22.22
N GLY A 665 17.53 -2.12 21.93
CA GLY A 665 16.94 -1.25 22.96
C GLY A 665 16.14 -2.02 24.00
N SER A 666 15.30 -2.94 23.53
CA SER A 666 14.49 -3.79 24.39
C SER A 666 15.36 -4.62 25.34
N ARG A 667 16.38 -5.30 24.80
CA ARG A 667 17.32 -6.08 25.61
C ARG A 667 18.15 -5.22 26.54
N TYR A 668 18.60 -4.05 26.09
CA TYR A 668 19.39 -3.12 26.87
C TYR A 668 18.65 -2.69 28.13
N VAL A 669 17.39 -2.25 27.99
CA VAL A 669 16.55 -1.83 29.12
C VAL A 669 16.19 -3.01 30.02
N ILE A 670 15.70 -4.12 29.47
CA ILE A 670 15.29 -5.27 30.29
C ILE A 670 16.47 -5.86 31.07
N ARG A 671 17.68 -5.90 30.48
CA ARG A 671 18.89 -6.39 31.18
C ARG A 671 19.19 -5.58 32.44
N ALA A 672 18.96 -4.27 32.43
CA ALA A 672 19.12 -3.42 33.60
C ALA A 672 18.08 -3.71 34.70
N PHE A 673 16.87 -4.14 34.33
CA PHE A 673 15.80 -4.49 35.28
C PHE A 673 15.87 -5.93 35.82
N LEU A 674 16.63 -6.82 35.19
CA LEU A 674 16.74 -8.23 35.60
C LEU A 674 17.04 -8.45 37.09
N PRO A 675 17.92 -7.67 37.76
CA PRO A 675 18.19 -7.87 39.18
C PRO A 675 16.95 -7.70 40.07
N GLU A 676 16.06 -6.76 39.76
CA GLU A 676 14.81 -6.56 40.47
C GLU A 676 13.79 -7.65 40.11
N LEU A 677 13.64 -7.93 38.81
CA LEU A 677 12.71 -8.94 38.31
C LEU A 677 12.99 -10.34 38.87
N LYS A 678 14.26 -10.71 39.01
CA LYS A 678 14.67 -12.01 39.58
C LYS A 678 14.30 -12.19 41.05
N LYS A 679 14.08 -11.11 41.81
CA LYS A 679 13.59 -11.19 43.20
C LYS A 679 12.12 -11.61 43.28
N LEU A 680 11.37 -11.38 42.22
CA LEU A 680 9.92 -11.60 42.13
C LEU A 680 9.56 -12.98 41.59
N ARG A 681 10.55 -13.89 41.48
CA ARG A 681 10.42 -15.17 40.79
C ARG A 681 9.11 -15.85 41.24
N PRO A 682 8.19 -16.19 40.33
CA PRO A 682 7.02 -16.97 40.67
C PRO A 682 7.51 -18.21 41.43
N THR A 683 6.94 -18.49 42.60
CA THR A 683 7.32 -19.67 43.36
C THR A 683 7.06 -20.90 42.50
N ASN A 684 8.13 -21.55 42.02
CA ASN A 684 8.05 -22.82 41.32
C ASN A 684 7.25 -23.81 42.19
N HIS A 685 6.27 -24.47 41.58
CA HIS A 685 5.92 -25.85 41.94
C HIS A 685 6.78 -26.80 41.11
#